data_AF-A0AAE2JBP2-F1
#
_entry.id   AF-A0AAE2JBP2-F1
#
_cell.length_a   1.000
_cell.length_b   1.000
_cell.length_c   1.000
_cell.angle_alpha   90.00
_cell.angle_beta   90.00
_cell.angle_gamma   90.00
#
_symmetry.space_group_name_H-M   'P 1'
#
loop_
_entity.id
_entity.type
_entity.pdbx_description
1 polymer ?
#
loop_
_entity_poly.entity_id
_entity_poly.type
_entity_poly.pdbx_seq_one_letter_code
_entity_poly.pdbx_strand_id
1 'polypeptide(L)'
;MTIYNGLFEPKKSAIKDCGAVQLAIAVEAPNKKIAESIITGKLWESYPANGDNYFKPKLWEHEEGQPLPTVGQFDELFAQQHTFDGEKWVSITANGTAGEESSLPADDDVIDLMAVSPGERFAAVLLFSTAQIDGHIYSQVVDYLDNLNNRDTELEEEDRFNLNVLCALHNNEPVKHMHVEGLNNLIQGIFSHFENQTPGKAAISQFVKRWLENPGKREEMVPGQNSSLGAASTDTNVKIAPKRGYKHTYATLDLEIAVALLPISPDAPVLSGNLRDAEKIIADEREDFKRWSMALRTTEHILKYDRDSIFGVVQNVPAKDTYHFPDSLRRHIDSWLEANGRFEETETGSVKQPEATQNTTSNVVEKAEAPQPVVTDTQAKQARETLNDMGYGVYASDDAEQPVENLSAKAETIADNAEVLAKQIVHAERLPDAEEVMRSAGAQSIGQDNLELWKRVFKTDERFTKAFTQNGGGTSINGTYLTMLATREFGPKGIGWGVDILEERFDIGAPITRQVKGKDNNASWELVLDGNGNTVNEQHHVVTVRLWYILNGVRGEETAYGCTPYIYGSKYGITCDGEATKKSLTDATKKALSGLGFSGDIFMGLYDNLEYRQKNKAEFDLKNASETAEDAARLRQEFDDKLSRVANTLAHGVTVNEINGVFSPIAREIDVHIKAAQANGDAQHERYLSGRLRRLITIKDGRIKELNKAEEKA
;
A
#
# COMPACT_ATOMS: atom_id res chain seq x y z
N MET A 1 -12.84 34.69 -49.11
CA MET A 1 -12.64 33.72 -48.02
C MET A 1 -13.58 32.56 -48.29
N THR A 2 -13.16 31.33 -48.00
CA THR A 2 -14.01 30.16 -48.23
C THR A 2 -15.04 30.07 -47.11
N ILE A 3 -16.30 29.84 -47.45
CA ILE A 3 -17.37 29.63 -46.48
C ILE A 3 -17.41 28.14 -46.16
N TYR A 4 -17.39 27.80 -44.88
CA TYR A 4 -17.52 26.45 -44.37
C TYR A 4 -18.85 26.30 -43.64
N ASN A 5 -19.59 25.24 -43.95
CA ASN A 5 -20.78 24.84 -43.21
C ASN A 5 -20.37 23.91 -42.06
N GLY A 6 -21.04 24.04 -40.92
CA GLY A 6 -20.88 23.22 -39.73
C GLY A 6 -22.23 22.71 -39.25
N LEU A 7 -22.32 21.42 -38.93
CA LEU A 7 -23.48 20.79 -38.32
C LEU A 7 -23.08 20.16 -36.98
N PHE A 8 -23.77 20.53 -35.91
CA PHE A 8 -23.67 19.92 -34.60
C PHE A 8 -24.83 18.95 -34.35
N GLU A 9 -24.48 17.70 -34.09
CA GLU A 9 -25.44 16.67 -33.68
C GLU A 9 -25.41 16.56 -32.14
N PRO A 10 -26.57 16.60 -31.46
CA PRO A 10 -26.64 16.41 -30.02
C PRO A 10 -26.35 14.95 -29.64
N LYS A 11 -25.76 14.75 -28.47
CA LYS A 11 -25.59 13.42 -27.85
C LYS A 11 -26.94 12.83 -27.50
N LYS A 12 -27.08 11.49 -27.57
CA LYS A 12 -28.38 10.84 -27.32
C LYS A 12 -28.89 11.09 -25.91
N SER A 13 -27.99 11.10 -24.92
CA SER A 13 -28.28 11.52 -23.55
C SER A 13 -28.84 12.94 -23.47
N ALA A 14 -28.25 13.91 -24.19
CA ALA A 14 -28.71 15.29 -24.19
C ALA A 14 -30.07 15.52 -24.89
N ILE A 15 -30.42 14.70 -25.88
CA ILE A 15 -31.76 14.72 -26.48
C ILE A 15 -32.80 14.32 -25.42
N LYS A 16 -32.49 13.30 -24.59
CA LYS A 16 -33.39 12.79 -23.55
C LYS A 16 -33.47 13.69 -22.32
N ASP A 17 -32.33 14.19 -21.84
CA ASP A 17 -32.24 14.90 -20.56
C ASP A 17 -32.60 16.39 -20.67
N CYS A 18 -32.30 17.02 -21.81
CA CYS A 18 -32.50 18.47 -21.99
C CYS A 18 -33.14 18.88 -23.32
N GLY A 19 -33.58 17.92 -24.15
CA GLY A 19 -34.30 18.21 -25.40
C GLY A 19 -33.46 18.85 -26.50
N ALA A 20 -32.15 18.58 -26.53
CA ALA A 20 -31.21 19.19 -27.48
C ALA A 20 -31.57 18.89 -28.95
N VAL A 21 -31.43 19.90 -29.83
CA VAL A 21 -31.79 19.85 -31.26
C VAL A 21 -30.54 20.08 -32.12
N GLN A 22 -30.48 19.52 -33.33
CA GLN A 22 -29.36 19.74 -34.25
C GLN A 22 -29.16 21.22 -34.59
N LEU A 23 -27.90 21.68 -34.61
CA LEU A 23 -27.55 23.08 -34.87
C LEU A 23 -26.71 23.20 -36.15
N ALA A 24 -27.17 24.02 -37.11
CA ALA A 24 -26.42 24.34 -38.31
C ALA A 24 -25.79 25.74 -38.22
N ILE A 25 -24.59 25.94 -38.77
CA ILE A 25 -23.91 27.25 -38.83
C ILE A 25 -23.04 27.34 -40.09
N ALA A 26 -22.88 28.54 -40.65
CA ALA A 26 -21.88 28.80 -41.68
C ALA A 26 -20.84 29.81 -41.17
N VAL A 27 -19.55 29.64 -41.49
CA VAL A 27 -18.50 30.60 -41.11
C VAL A 27 -17.51 30.84 -42.25
N GLU A 28 -16.96 32.04 -42.32
CA GLU A 28 -15.83 32.35 -43.21
C GLU A 28 -14.51 31.98 -42.54
N ALA A 29 -13.71 31.16 -43.20
CA ALA A 29 -12.39 30.78 -42.70
C ALA A 29 -11.39 30.53 -43.85
N PRO A 30 -10.08 30.66 -43.59
CA PRO A 30 -9.06 30.38 -44.60
C PRO A 30 -8.80 28.87 -44.81
N ASN A 31 -9.18 28.02 -43.87
CA ASN A 31 -9.11 26.56 -44.01
C ASN A 31 -10.10 25.85 -43.05
N LYS A 32 -10.37 24.56 -43.31
CA LYS A 32 -11.31 23.73 -42.54
C LYS A 32 -10.98 23.67 -41.03
N LYS A 33 -9.70 23.64 -40.67
CA LYS A 33 -9.27 23.56 -39.25
C LYS A 33 -9.55 24.84 -38.48
N ILE A 34 -9.36 25.99 -39.12
CA ILE A 34 -9.71 27.30 -38.54
C ILE A 34 -11.23 27.46 -38.49
N ALA A 35 -11.97 26.97 -39.50
CA ALA A 35 -13.43 26.95 -39.46
C ALA A 35 -13.98 26.15 -38.26
N GLU A 36 -13.43 24.96 -38.00
CA GLU A 36 -13.78 24.12 -36.86
C GLU A 36 -13.56 24.85 -35.52
N SER A 37 -12.40 25.50 -35.37
CA SER A 37 -12.08 26.24 -34.14
C SER A 37 -13.02 27.44 -33.93
N ILE A 38 -13.39 28.15 -35.00
CA ILE A 38 -14.32 29.30 -34.91
C ILE A 38 -15.72 28.81 -34.57
N ILE A 39 -16.20 27.74 -35.23
CA ILE A 39 -17.53 27.18 -35.01
C ILE A 39 -17.66 26.61 -33.58
N THR A 40 -16.64 25.90 -33.11
CA THR A 40 -16.62 25.35 -31.74
C THR A 40 -16.55 26.46 -30.69
N GLY A 41 -15.75 27.51 -30.91
CA GLY A 41 -15.73 28.68 -30.03
C GLY A 41 -17.11 29.34 -29.93
N LYS A 42 -17.81 29.49 -31.07
CA LYS A 42 -19.17 30.05 -31.10
C LYS A 42 -20.20 29.18 -30.39
N LEU A 43 -20.06 27.86 -30.43
CA LEU A 43 -20.92 26.95 -29.67
C LEU A 43 -20.83 27.24 -28.18
N TRP A 44 -19.62 27.38 -27.64
CA TRP A 44 -19.40 27.70 -26.24
C TRP A 44 -19.83 29.12 -25.85
N GLU A 45 -19.75 30.09 -26.76
CA GLU A 45 -20.29 31.44 -26.54
C GLU A 45 -21.82 31.46 -26.49
N SER A 46 -22.48 30.69 -27.37
CA SER A 46 -23.95 30.70 -27.52
C SER A 46 -24.64 29.74 -26.53
N TYR A 47 -23.98 28.62 -26.22
CA TYR A 47 -24.48 27.55 -25.35
C TYR A 47 -23.45 27.17 -24.26
N PRO A 48 -23.06 28.10 -23.36
CA PRO A 48 -21.97 27.89 -22.41
C PRO A 48 -22.20 26.76 -21.39
N ALA A 49 -23.45 26.45 -21.06
CA ALA A 49 -23.80 25.36 -20.14
C ALA A 49 -24.00 24.01 -20.84
N ASN A 50 -24.25 24.02 -22.15
CA ASN A 50 -24.67 22.85 -22.94
C ASN A 50 -23.71 22.55 -24.10
N GLY A 51 -22.53 23.16 -24.14
CA GLY A 51 -21.55 22.96 -25.22
C GLY A 51 -21.07 21.51 -25.30
N ASP A 52 -20.93 20.85 -24.15
CA ASP A 52 -20.56 19.43 -24.05
C ASP A 52 -21.67 18.47 -24.50
N ASN A 53 -22.89 18.96 -24.70
CA ASN A 53 -24.04 18.14 -25.10
C ASN A 53 -24.06 17.83 -26.61
N TYR A 54 -23.13 18.40 -27.38
CA TYR A 54 -23.02 18.23 -28.82
C TYR A 54 -21.72 17.51 -29.20
N PHE A 55 -21.77 16.71 -30.25
CA PHE A 55 -20.57 16.12 -30.86
C PHE A 55 -19.73 17.17 -31.59
N LYS A 56 -18.54 16.81 -32.07
CA LYS A 56 -17.74 17.71 -32.91
C LYS A 56 -18.51 18.11 -34.18
N PRO A 57 -18.34 19.35 -34.67
CA PRO A 57 -19.10 19.80 -35.83
C PRO A 57 -18.63 19.08 -37.09
N LYS A 58 -19.56 18.55 -37.89
CA LYS A 58 -19.26 18.06 -39.24
C LYS A 58 -19.07 19.27 -40.15
N LEU A 59 -17.91 19.39 -40.81
CA LEU A 59 -17.58 20.54 -41.67
C LEU A 59 -17.35 20.19 -43.14
N TRP A 60 -17.86 21.04 -44.03
CA TRP A 60 -17.62 20.98 -45.47
C TRP A 60 -17.60 22.39 -46.11
N GLU A 61 -16.93 22.51 -47.25
CA GLU A 61 -16.87 23.77 -48.01
C GLU A 61 -18.20 24.03 -48.72
N HIS A 62 -18.65 25.28 -48.69
CA HIS A 62 -19.86 25.68 -49.39
C HIS A 62 -19.60 25.79 -50.90
N GLU A 63 -20.45 25.15 -51.70
CA GLU A 63 -20.46 25.30 -53.15
C GLU A 63 -21.58 26.26 -53.61
N GLU A 64 -21.28 27.09 -54.61
CA GLU A 64 -22.25 28.02 -55.20
C GLU A 64 -23.51 27.27 -55.69
N GLY A 65 -24.67 27.63 -55.13
CA GLY A 65 -25.98 27.08 -55.49
C GLY A 65 -26.64 26.20 -54.41
N GLN A 66 -25.97 25.94 -53.29
CA GLN A 66 -26.55 25.22 -52.14
C GLN A 66 -27.27 26.16 -51.14
N PRO A 67 -28.26 25.67 -50.37
CA PRO A 67 -28.84 26.46 -49.29
C PRO A 67 -27.78 26.72 -48.21
N LEU A 68 -27.76 27.95 -47.67
CA LEU A 68 -26.74 28.42 -46.73
C LEU A 68 -27.42 28.95 -45.45
N PRO A 69 -27.09 28.42 -44.25
CA PRO A 69 -27.54 29.00 -43.00
C PRO A 69 -26.87 30.37 -42.75
N THR A 70 -27.46 31.19 -41.88
CA THR A 70 -26.95 32.54 -41.62
C THR A 70 -25.48 32.52 -41.16
N VAL A 71 -24.61 33.22 -41.89
CA VAL A 71 -23.17 33.19 -41.62
C VAL A 71 -22.88 33.78 -40.23
N GLY A 72 -22.33 32.94 -39.35
CA GLY A 72 -21.86 33.28 -38.04
C GLY A 72 -22.87 33.16 -36.91
N GLN A 73 -24.08 32.64 -37.16
CA GLN A 73 -25.11 32.36 -36.14
C GLN A 73 -25.64 30.93 -36.30
N PHE A 74 -26.03 30.30 -35.19
CA PHE A 74 -26.66 28.98 -35.23
C PHE A 74 -28.11 29.09 -35.70
N ASP A 75 -28.49 28.21 -36.61
CA ASP A 75 -29.85 28.10 -37.14
C ASP A 75 -30.40 26.69 -36.84
N GLU A 76 -31.38 26.65 -35.95
CA GLU A 76 -32.05 25.44 -35.50
C GLU A 76 -33.10 24.95 -36.51
N LEU A 77 -33.72 25.86 -37.25
CA LEU A 77 -34.78 25.53 -38.21
C LEU A 77 -34.19 25.01 -39.53
N PHE A 78 -33.00 25.50 -39.89
CA PHE A 78 -32.28 25.04 -41.07
C PHE A 78 -31.92 23.54 -40.98
N ALA A 79 -31.48 23.07 -39.81
CA ALA A 79 -31.17 21.66 -39.55
C ALA A 79 -32.41 20.74 -39.54
N GLN A 80 -33.62 21.31 -39.40
CA GLN A 80 -34.89 20.56 -39.49
C GLN A 80 -35.41 20.45 -40.93
N GLN A 81 -35.00 21.35 -41.82
CA GLN A 81 -35.49 21.41 -43.21
C GLN A 81 -34.51 20.79 -44.21
N HIS A 82 -33.24 20.67 -43.84
CA HIS A 82 -32.18 20.13 -44.67
C HIS A 82 -31.38 19.07 -43.90
N THR A 83 -31.14 17.91 -44.51
CA THR A 83 -30.31 16.83 -43.96
C THR A 83 -29.00 16.73 -44.74
N PHE A 84 -27.93 16.32 -44.04
CA PHE A 84 -26.61 16.15 -44.62
C PHE A 84 -26.39 14.72 -45.11
N ASP A 85 -26.05 14.56 -46.40
CA ASP A 85 -25.81 13.24 -47.04
C ASP A 85 -24.31 12.90 -47.18
N GLY A 86 -23.45 13.53 -46.37
CA GLY A 86 -22.00 13.29 -46.37
C GLY A 86 -21.16 14.24 -47.24
N GLU A 87 -21.77 14.93 -48.22
CA GLU A 87 -21.07 15.93 -49.05
C GLU A 87 -21.80 17.27 -49.22
N LYS A 88 -23.15 17.30 -49.17
CA LYS A 88 -23.97 18.50 -49.48
C LYS A 88 -25.25 18.54 -48.62
N TRP A 89 -25.86 19.73 -48.48
CA TRP A 89 -27.20 19.87 -47.89
C TRP A 89 -28.28 19.37 -48.86
N VAL A 90 -29.16 18.48 -48.40
CA VAL A 90 -30.30 17.95 -49.16
C VAL A 90 -31.61 18.41 -48.50
N SER A 91 -32.50 19.05 -49.25
CA SER A 91 -33.82 19.49 -48.76
C SER A 91 -34.74 18.30 -48.49
N ILE A 92 -35.30 18.21 -47.30
CA ILE A 92 -36.29 17.17 -46.94
C ILE A 92 -37.59 17.50 -47.65
N THR A 93 -37.75 17.03 -48.90
CA THR A 93 -38.99 17.22 -49.67
C THR A 93 -39.66 15.88 -49.90
N ALA A 94 -40.78 15.67 -49.20
CA ALA A 94 -41.87 14.74 -49.51
C ALA A 94 -41.50 13.37 -50.10
N ASN A 95 -41.01 12.47 -49.25
CA ASN A 95 -41.35 11.03 -49.24
C ASN A 95 -40.84 10.40 -47.95
N GLY A 96 -41.27 10.96 -46.82
CA GLY A 96 -41.03 10.39 -45.50
C GLY A 96 -42.16 9.43 -45.15
N THR A 97 -41.88 8.14 -45.16
CA THR A 97 -42.52 7.21 -44.21
C THR A 97 -42.30 7.82 -42.84
N ALA A 98 -43.36 8.44 -42.32
CA ALA A 98 -43.47 8.75 -40.92
C ALA A 98 -43.31 7.45 -40.13
N GLY A 99 -42.41 7.44 -39.15
CA GLY A 99 -42.27 6.37 -38.18
C GLY A 99 -41.16 5.36 -38.49
N GLU A 100 -39.91 5.76 -38.27
CA GLU A 100 -39.16 5.05 -37.23
C GLU A 100 -39.01 6.05 -36.09
N GLU A 101 -40.06 6.15 -35.27
CA GLU A 101 -39.87 6.52 -33.88
C GLU A 101 -38.76 5.59 -33.38
N SER A 102 -37.56 6.12 -33.13
CA SER A 102 -36.57 5.40 -32.34
C SER A 102 -37.16 5.31 -30.94
N SER A 103 -37.99 4.29 -30.73
CA SER A 103 -38.58 3.95 -29.45
C SER A 103 -37.44 3.57 -28.53
N LEU A 104 -36.84 4.58 -27.88
CA LEU A 104 -35.96 4.38 -26.76
C LEU A 104 -36.81 3.72 -25.67
N PRO A 105 -36.40 2.57 -25.13
CA PRO A 105 -37.09 1.95 -24.01
C PRO A 105 -37.11 2.91 -22.81
N ALA A 106 -38.14 2.81 -21.96
CA ALA A 106 -38.20 3.60 -20.73
C ALA A 106 -37.03 3.25 -19.80
N ASP A 107 -36.67 4.13 -18.85
CA ASP A 107 -35.48 3.96 -17.99
C ASP A 107 -35.43 2.62 -17.22
N ASP A 108 -36.57 1.94 -17.04
CA ASP A 108 -36.67 0.65 -16.35
C ASP A 108 -36.80 -0.58 -17.28
N ASP A 109 -36.78 -0.38 -18.61
CA ASP A 109 -36.93 -1.49 -19.57
C ASP A 109 -35.57 -2.11 -19.92
N VAL A 110 -35.46 -3.43 -19.70
CA VAL A 110 -34.27 -4.22 -20.06
C VAL A 110 -34.20 -4.39 -21.58
N ILE A 111 -33.11 -3.95 -22.18
CA ILE A 111 -32.90 -4.01 -23.63
C ILE A 111 -32.41 -5.40 -24.04
N ASP A 112 -33.11 -6.01 -25.00
CA ASP A 112 -32.61 -7.19 -25.70
C ASP A 112 -31.50 -6.79 -26.67
N LEU A 113 -30.26 -7.02 -26.26
CA LEU A 113 -29.05 -6.74 -27.05
C LEU A 113 -29.03 -7.49 -28.40
N MET A 114 -29.81 -8.56 -28.58
CA MET A 114 -29.90 -9.26 -29.87
C MET A 114 -30.80 -8.55 -30.88
N ALA A 115 -31.70 -7.67 -30.42
CA ALA A 115 -32.56 -6.84 -31.28
C ALA A 115 -31.87 -5.55 -31.75
N VAL A 116 -30.70 -5.24 -31.19
CA VAL A 116 -29.92 -4.03 -31.44
C VAL A 116 -28.86 -4.25 -32.55
N SER A 117 -28.34 -3.17 -33.15
CA SER A 117 -27.31 -3.27 -34.18
C SER A 117 -26.05 -4.01 -33.67
N PRO A 118 -25.33 -4.75 -34.52
CA PRO A 118 -24.15 -5.50 -34.09
C PRO A 118 -23.05 -4.63 -33.48
N GLY A 119 -22.87 -3.40 -33.95
CA GLY A 119 -21.87 -2.47 -33.41
C GLY A 119 -22.17 -2.07 -31.98
N GLU A 120 -23.41 -1.63 -31.72
CA GLU A 120 -23.91 -1.27 -30.38
C GLU A 120 -23.87 -2.47 -29.44
N ARG A 121 -24.27 -3.66 -29.91
CA ARG A 121 -24.16 -4.90 -29.13
C ARG A 121 -22.71 -5.22 -28.75
N PHE A 122 -21.76 -5.07 -29.68
CA PHE A 122 -20.35 -5.37 -29.39
C PHE A 122 -19.77 -4.44 -28.35
N ALA A 123 -20.09 -3.14 -28.42
CA ALA A 123 -19.66 -2.18 -27.41
C ALA A 123 -20.34 -2.41 -26.06
N ALA A 124 -21.63 -2.76 -26.03
CA ALA A 124 -22.33 -3.10 -24.81
C ALA A 124 -21.65 -4.28 -24.09
N VAL A 125 -21.33 -5.35 -24.82
CA VAL A 125 -20.66 -6.52 -24.24
C VAL A 125 -19.20 -6.24 -23.90
N LEU A 126 -18.51 -5.37 -24.64
CA LEU A 126 -17.14 -4.99 -24.31
C LEU A 126 -17.06 -4.20 -22.99
N LEU A 127 -17.97 -3.24 -22.79
CA LEU A 127 -17.97 -2.37 -21.60
C LEU A 127 -18.61 -3.02 -20.38
N PHE A 128 -19.71 -3.76 -20.58
CA PHE A 128 -20.57 -4.24 -19.50
C PHE A 128 -20.70 -5.78 -19.46
N SER A 129 -19.95 -6.51 -20.29
CA SER A 129 -19.97 -7.98 -20.33
C SER A 129 -21.38 -8.54 -20.55
N THR A 130 -21.86 -9.40 -19.65
CA THR A 130 -23.20 -10.03 -19.71
C THR A 130 -24.22 -9.36 -18.79
N ALA A 131 -23.90 -8.16 -18.26
CA ALA A 131 -24.82 -7.42 -17.42
C ALA A 131 -26.11 -7.03 -18.17
N GLN A 132 -27.22 -6.92 -17.44
CA GLN A 132 -28.47 -6.41 -18.00
C GLN A 132 -28.30 -4.93 -18.33
N ILE A 133 -28.66 -4.56 -19.56
CA ILE A 133 -28.52 -3.20 -20.06
C ILE A 133 -29.89 -2.53 -20.04
N ASP A 134 -30.05 -1.54 -19.16
CA ASP A 134 -31.24 -0.67 -19.15
C ASP A 134 -31.10 0.47 -20.18
N GLY A 135 -32.17 1.24 -20.37
CA GLY A 135 -32.21 2.35 -21.32
C GLY A 135 -31.13 3.42 -21.07
N HIS A 136 -30.70 3.61 -19.82
CA HIS A 136 -29.69 4.59 -19.46
C HIS A 136 -28.28 4.10 -19.82
N ILE A 137 -27.94 2.87 -19.44
CA ILE A 137 -26.67 2.21 -19.77
C ILE A 137 -26.52 2.09 -21.28
N TYR A 138 -27.61 1.77 -21.99
CA TYR A 138 -27.59 1.73 -23.45
C TYR A 138 -27.25 3.08 -24.10
N SER A 139 -27.77 4.19 -23.57
CA SER A 139 -27.38 5.52 -24.06
C SER A 139 -25.89 5.77 -23.88
N GLN A 140 -25.30 5.31 -22.76
CA GLN A 140 -23.86 5.44 -22.52
C GLN A 140 -23.03 4.63 -23.53
N VAL A 141 -23.48 3.42 -23.88
CA VAL A 141 -22.85 2.58 -24.91
C VAL A 141 -22.82 3.28 -26.26
N VAL A 142 -23.94 3.88 -26.66
CA VAL A 142 -24.01 4.57 -27.95
C VAL A 142 -23.15 5.82 -27.96
N ASP A 143 -23.22 6.63 -26.89
CA ASP A 143 -22.38 7.82 -26.76
C ASP A 143 -20.89 7.44 -26.78
N TYR A 144 -20.48 6.30 -26.18
CA TYR A 144 -19.12 5.77 -26.26
C TYR A 144 -18.70 5.41 -27.68
N LEU A 145 -19.55 4.69 -28.42
CA LEU A 145 -19.28 4.31 -29.81
C LEU A 145 -19.14 5.53 -30.73
N ASP A 146 -20.00 6.52 -30.58
CA ASP A 146 -19.95 7.73 -31.39
C ASP A 146 -18.73 8.60 -31.03
N ASN A 147 -18.32 8.63 -29.76
CA ASN A 147 -17.07 9.26 -29.33
C ASN A 147 -15.83 8.56 -29.92
N LEU A 148 -15.84 7.22 -29.99
CA LEU A 148 -14.76 6.45 -30.62
C LEU A 148 -14.68 6.70 -32.14
N ASN A 149 -15.81 6.84 -32.81
CA ASN A 149 -15.87 7.00 -34.27
C ASN A 149 -15.60 8.44 -34.75
N ASN A 150 -15.87 9.46 -33.93
CA ASN A 150 -15.84 10.88 -34.36
C ASN A 150 -14.70 11.73 -33.74
N ARG A 151 -13.64 11.13 -33.15
CA ARG A 151 -12.52 11.87 -32.52
C ARG A 151 -11.30 12.03 -33.43
N ASP A 152 -10.64 13.20 -33.27
CA ASP A 152 -9.44 13.64 -34.01
C ASP A 152 -8.21 13.86 -33.08
N THR A 153 -8.31 13.45 -31.82
CA THR A 153 -7.23 13.49 -30.81
C THR A 153 -6.60 12.11 -30.64
N GLU A 154 -5.33 12.05 -30.21
CA GLU A 154 -4.68 10.78 -29.86
C GLU A 154 -5.52 10.03 -28.82
N LEU A 155 -6.12 8.92 -29.25
CA LEU A 155 -6.86 8.01 -28.38
C LEU A 155 -5.92 7.48 -27.30
N GLU A 156 -6.43 7.35 -26.07
CA GLU A 156 -5.72 6.66 -24.99
C GLU A 156 -5.41 5.21 -25.41
N GLU A 157 -4.39 4.61 -24.82
CA GLU A 157 -3.93 3.27 -25.22
C GLU A 157 -5.05 2.21 -25.12
N GLU A 158 -5.89 2.33 -24.11
CA GLU A 158 -7.06 1.46 -23.87
C GLU A 158 -8.18 1.69 -24.91
N ASP A 159 -8.52 2.95 -25.20
CA ASP A 159 -9.52 3.28 -26.23
C ASP A 159 -9.07 2.87 -27.65
N ARG A 160 -7.76 2.97 -27.95
CA ARG A 160 -7.19 2.44 -29.20
C ARG A 160 -7.34 0.93 -29.29
N PHE A 161 -7.09 0.23 -28.19
CA PHE A 161 -7.24 -1.22 -28.13
C PHE A 161 -8.72 -1.61 -28.30
N ASN A 162 -9.64 -0.98 -27.58
CA ASN A 162 -11.08 -1.22 -27.69
C ASN A 162 -11.61 -0.96 -29.10
N LEU A 163 -11.20 0.14 -29.74
CA LEU A 163 -11.54 0.42 -31.13
C LEU A 163 -11.04 -0.67 -32.08
N ASN A 164 -9.82 -1.16 -31.88
CA ASN A 164 -9.24 -2.24 -32.69
C ASN A 164 -10.00 -3.57 -32.49
N VAL A 165 -10.43 -3.88 -31.27
CA VAL A 165 -11.27 -5.05 -30.96
C VAL A 165 -12.63 -4.93 -31.65
N LEU A 166 -13.35 -3.81 -31.46
CA LEU A 166 -14.66 -3.57 -32.10
C LEU A 166 -14.57 -3.65 -33.62
N CYS A 167 -13.54 -3.06 -34.21
CA CYS A 167 -13.25 -3.19 -35.63
C CYS A 167 -13.02 -4.65 -36.04
N ALA A 168 -12.23 -5.42 -35.30
CA ALA A 168 -11.94 -6.81 -35.62
C ALA A 168 -13.20 -7.68 -35.53
N LEU A 169 -14.07 -7.46 -34.54
CA LEU A 169 -15.35 -8.16 -34.41
C LEU A 169 -16.29 -7.82 -35.56
N HIS A 170 -16.43 -6.53 -35.91
CA HIS A 170 -17.31 -6.07 -36.98
C HIS A 170 -16.90 -6.58 -38.37
N ASN A 171 -15.60 -6.76 -38.61
CA ASN A 171 -15.09 -7.26 -39.89
C ASN A 171 -15.23 -8.77 -40.06
N ASN A 172 -15.66 -9.51 -39.03
CA ASN A 172 -15.90 -10.95 -39.11
C ASN A 172 -17.41 -11.24 -39.07
N GLU A 173 -17.99 -11.51 -40.25
CA GLU A 173 -19.43 -11.73 -40.43
C GLU A 173 -20.08 -12.78 -39.48
N PRO A 174 -19.42 -13.91 -39.14
CA PRO A 174 -19.99 -14.87 -38.19
C PRO A 174 -20.17 -14.30 -36.78
N VAL A 175 -19.37 -13.29 -36.39
CA VAL A 175 -19.47 -12.65 -35.06
C VAL A 175 -20.72 -11.79 -34.96
N LYS A 176 -21.18 -11.20 -36.07
CA LYS A 176 -22.43 -10.41 -36.11
C LYS A 176 -23.69 -11.21 -35.81
N HIS A 177 -23.60 -12.53 -35.83
CA HIS A 177 -24.71 -13.44 -35.55
C HIS A 177 -24.49 -14.24 -34.25
N MET A 178 -23.43 -13.94 -33.51
CA MET A 178 -23.07 -14.62 -32.27
C MET A 178 -23.97 -14.15 -31.10
N HIS A 179 -24.42 -15.10 -30.28
CA HIS A 179 -25.15 -14.80 -29.05
C HIS A 179 -24.27 -14.05 -28.04
N VAL A 180 -24.88 -13.24 -27.17
CA VAL A 180 -24.21 -12.35 -26.20
C VAL A 180 -23.15 -13.08 -25.36
N GLU A 181 -23.47 -14.26 -24.83
CA GLU A 181 -22.52 -15.07 -24.04
C GLU A 181 -21.31 -15.54 -24.86
N GLY A 182 -21.53 -15.99 -26.09
CA GLY A 182 -20.45 -16.43 -26.97
C GLY A 182 -19.54 -15.27 -27.37
N LEU A 183 -20.14 -14.10 -27.59
CA LEU A 183 -19.43 -12.86 -27.88
C LEU A 183 -18.59 -12.41 -26.68
N ASN A 184 -19.15 -12.47 -25.46
CA ASN A 184 -18.42 -12.18 -24.23
C ASN A 184 -17.21 -13.12 -24.07
N ASN A 185 -17.38 -14.42 -24.29
CA ASN A 185 -16.28 -15.39 -24.23
C ASN A 185 -15.17 -15.09 -25.25
N LEU A 186 -15.55 -14.70 -26.47
CA LEU A 186 -14.59 -14.27 -27.49
C LEU A 186 -13.83 -13.01 -27.06
N ILE A 187 -14.54 -12.00 -26.53
CA ILE A 187 -13.93 -10.75 -26.06
C ILE A 187 -12.96 -11.03 -24.90
N GLN A 188 -13.38 -11.79 -23.89
CA GLN A 188 -12.53 -12.19 -22.77
C GLN A 188 -11.31 -13.00 -23.24
N GLY A 189 -11.48 -13.89 -24.23
CA GLY A 189 -10.38 -14.60 -24.86
C GLY A 189 -9.38 -13.68 -25.55
N ILE A 190 -9.84 -12.60 -26.20
CA ILE A 190 -8.98 -11.57 -26.79
C ILE A 190 -8.19 -10.85 -25.70
N PHE A 191 -8.85 -10.37 -24.63
CA PHE A 191 -8.17 -9.68 -23.52
C PHE A 191 -7.14 -10.57 -22.83
N SER A 192 -7.47 -11.83 -22.56
CA SER A 192 -6.57 -12.79 -21.91
C SER A 192 -5.38 -13.15 -22.79
N HIS A 193 -5.58 -13.32 -24.11
CA HIS A 193 -4.49 -13.67 -25.02
C HIS A 193 -3.52 -12.50 -25.25
N PHE A 194 -3.99 -11.26 -25.19
CA PHE A 194 -3.19 -10.06 -25.43
C PHE A 194 -2.91 -9.26 -24.15
N GLU A 195 -2.99 -9.89 -22.98
CA GLU A 195 -2.71 -9.25 -21.69
C GLU A 195 -1.29 -8.66 -21.70
N ASN A 196 -1.17 -7.36 -21.37
CA ASN A 196 0.06 -6.55 -21.44
C ASN A 196 0.63 -6.26 -22.85
N GLN A 197 -0.18 -6.44 -23.92
CA GLN A 197 0.22 -6.14 -25.30
C GLN A 197 -0.75 -5.15 -25.96
N THR A 198 -0.27 -4.34 -26.91
CA THR A 198 -1.10 -3.45 -27.75
C THR A 198 -1.16 -3.95 -29.20
N PRO A 199 -1.84 -5.08 -29.47
CA PRO A 199 -1.89 -5.66 -30.80
C PRO A 199 -2.65 -4.75 -31.78
N GLY A 200 -2.16 -4.67 -33.02
CA GLY A 200 -2.88 -4.00 -34.09
C GLY A 200 -4.10 -4.80 -34.56
N LYS A 201 -5.06 -4.11 -35.22
CA LYS A 201 -6.31 -4.68 -35.77
C LYS A 201 -6.13 -6.02 -36.52
N ALA A 202 -5.03 -6.20 -37.25
CA ALA A 202 -4.76 -7.42 -38.02
C ALA A 202 -4.49 -8.65 -37.14
N ALA A 203 -3.77 -8.48 -36.01
CA ALA A 203 -3.45 -9.57 -35.10
C ALA A 203 -4.71 -10.05 -34.35
N ILE A 204 -5.53 -9.11 -33.87
CA ILE A 204 -6.82 -9.43 -33.23
C ILE A 204 -7.75 -10.12 -34.24
N SER A 205 -7.81 -9.64 -35.48
CA SER A 205 -8.63 -10.27 -36.54
C SER A 205 -8.19 -11.70 -36.84
N GLN A 206 -6.88 -12.01 -36.81
CA GLN A 206 -6.38 -13.37 -36.98
C GLN A 206 -6.75 -14.27 -35.79
N PHE A 207 -6.70 -13.75 -34.56
CA PHE A 207 -7.15 -14.47 -33.39
C PHE A 207 -8.65 -14.79 -33.45
N VAL A 208 -9.49 -13.81 -33.80
CA VAL A 208 -10.95 -14.01 -33.98
C VAL A 208 -11.24 -15.10 -35.01
N LYS A 209 -10.54 -15.12 -36.15
CA LYS A 209 -10.70 -16.18 -37.16
C LYS A 209 -10.33 -17.55 -36.61
N ARG A 210 -9.17 -17.67 -35.96
CA ARG A 210 -8.72 -18.95 -35.35
C ARG A 210 -9.68 -19.46 -34.27
N TRP A 211 -10.25 -18.55 -33.49
CA TRP A 211 -11.25 -18.83 -32.46
C TRP A 211 -12.55 -19.38 -33.05
N LEU A 212 -13.01 -18.80 -34.16
CA LEU A 212 -14.21 -19.24 -34.86
C LEU A 212 -14.01 -20.60 -35.53
N GLU A 213 -12.85 -20.83 -36.14
CA GLU A 213 -12.51 -22.06 -36.86
C GLU A 213 -12.30 -23.28 -35.93
N ASN A 214 -11.87 -23.05 -34.68
CA ASN A 214 -11.52 -24.13 -33.75
C ASN A 214 -12.36 -24.12 -32.46
N PRO A 215 -13.68 -24.37 -32.54
CA PRO A 215 -14.58 -24.29 -31.37
C PRO A 215 -14.20 -25.22 -30.21
N GLY A 216 -13.66 -26.41 -30.50
CA GLY A 216 -13.25 -27.39 -29.48
C GLY A 216 -11.90 -27.13 -28.82
N LYS A 217 -11.15 -26.12 -29.27
CA LYS A 217 -9.84 -25.73 -28.70
C LYS A 217 -9.81 -24.29 -28.20
N ARG A 218 -10.98 -23.65 -28.07
CA ARG A 218 -11.10 -22.28 -27.54
C ARG A 218 -10.54 -22.19 -26.12
N GLU A 219 -10.82 -23.20 -25.31
CA GLU A 219 -10.29 -23.38 -23.95
C GLU A 219 -8.76 -23.49 -23.89
N GLU A 220 -8.12 -24.05 -24.93
CA GLU A 220 -6.65 -24.11 -25.06
C GLU A 220 -6.06 -22.79 -25.61
N MET A 221 -6.88 -22.00 -26.32
CA MET A 221 -6.50 -20.71 -26.90
C MET A 221 -6.64 -19.54 -25.92
N VAL A 222 -7.41 -19.72 -24.83
CA VAL A 222 -7.42 -18.83 -23.67
C VAL A 222 -6.48 -19.44 -22.62
N PRO A 223 -5.46 -18.71 -22.16
CA PRO A 223 -4.71 -19.16 -21.00
C PRO A 223 -5.67 -19.26 -19.79
N GLY A 224 -6.03 -20.48 -19.38
CA GLY A 224 -6.63 -20.72 -18.06
C GLY A 224 -8.09 -21.22 -17.96
N GLN A 225 -8.75 -21.68 -19.02
CA GLN A 225 -10.10 -22.28 -18.89
C GLN A 225 -10.14 -23.77 -19.24
N ASN A 226 -10.18 -24.64 -18.22
CA ASN A 226 -10.63 -26.03 -18.36
C ASN A 226 -11.93 -26.21 -17.56
N SER A 227 -13.08 -26.36 -18.24
CA SER A 227 -14.18 -27.23 -17.78
C SER A 227 -15.38 -27.23 -18.74
N SER A 228 -15.75 -28.43 -19.24
CA SER A 228 -17.10 -28.79 -19.70
C SER A 228 -17.56 -29.97 -18.83
N LEU A 229 -18.63 -29.91 -18.03
CA LEU A 229 -20.10 -29.79 -18.24
C LEU A 229 -20.78 -31.06 -17.71
N GLY A 230 -21.76 -30.93 -16.79
CA GLY A 230 -22.63 -32.04 -16.40
C GLY A 230 -23.47 -31.88 -15.12
N ALA A 231 -24.63 -31.19 -15.26
CA ALA A 231 -25.89 -31.36 -14.52
C ALA A 231 -26.03 -30.88 -13.05
N ALA A 232 -26.76 -29.76 -12.93
CA ALA A 232 -27.73 -29.36 -11.91
C ALA A 232 -27.62 -29.99 -10.50
N SER A 233 -27.24 -29.16 -9.52
CA SER A 233 -28.16 -28.61 -8.51
C SER A 233 -27.35 -27.74 -7.54
N THR A 234 -27.96 -26.65 -7.11
CA THR A 234 -27.60 -25.79 -5.98
C THR A 234 -26.62 -26.40 -4.98
N ASP A 235 -25.42 -25.82 -4.88
CA ASP A 235 -24.85 -25.27 -3.64
C ASP A 235 -23.34 -25.02 -3.79
N THR A 236 -22.91 -23.93 -3.18
CA THR A 236 -21.51 -23.50 -2.96
C THR A 236 -20.52 -24.66 -2.76
N ASN A 237 -19.43 -24.76 -3.56
CA ASN A 237 -18.28 -25.57 -3.13
C ASN A 237 -16.92 -25.21 -3.75
N VAL A 238 -15.91 -25.25 -2.88
CA VAL A 238 -14.47 -25.01 -3.08
C VAL A 238 -13.86 -26.15 -3.92
N LYS A 239 -12.95 -25.86 -4.86
CA LYS A 239 -12.19 -26.89 -5.61
C LYS A 239 -11.07 -27.45 -4.73
N ILE A 240 -11.16 -28.73 -4.34
CA ILE A 240 -10.23 -29.43 -3.44
C ILE A 240 -9.55 -30.59 -4.18
N ALA A 241 -8.24 -30.76 -4.00
CA ALA A 241 -7.43 -31.86 -4.55
C ALA A 241 -7.33 -33.07 -3.58
N PRO A 242 -7.18 -34.32 -4.08
CA PRO A 242 -7.11 -35.51 -3.24
C PRO A 242 -5.81 -35.57 -2.40
N LYS A 243 -5.95 -35.98 -1.13
CA LYS A 243 -4.88 -36.02 -0.11
C LYS A 243 -3.78 -37.06 -0.43
N ARG A 244 -2.51 -36.70 -0.18
CA ARG A 244 -1.37 -37.64 -0.32
C ARG A 244 -1.50 -38.85 0.62
N GLY A 245 -1.05 -40.02 0.15
CA GLY A 245 -1.05 -41.27 0.93
C GLY A 245 -0.01 -41.35 2.05
N TYR A 246 0.74 -40.29 2.32
CA TYR A 246 1.76 -40.19 3.37
C TYR A 246 1.75 -38.80 4.01
N LYS A 247 2.24 -38.69 5.25
CA LYS A 247 2.30 -37.41 5.97
C LYS A 247 3.33 -36.49 5.30
N HIS A 248 2.88 -35.35 4.80
CA HIS A 248 3.76 -34.37 4.19
C HIS A 248 4.50 -33.56 5.27
N THR A 249 5.82 -33.67 5.28
CA THR A 249 6.78 -33.06 6.21
C THR A 249 7.95 -32.48 5.41
N TYR A 250 8.81 -31.67 6.02
CA TYR A 250 9.99 -31.13 5.33
C TYR A 250 10.95 -32.20 4.79
N ALA A 251 10.97 -33.40 5.38
CA ALA A 251 11.75 -34.53 4.88
C ALA A 251 11.13 -35.16 3.61
N THR A 252 9.80 -35.25 3.55
CA THR A 252 9.11 -35.75 2.34
C THR A 252 9.06 -34.68 1.24
N LEU A 253 9.02 -33.39 1.60
CA LEU A 253 9.16 -32.26 0.68
C LEU A 253 10.51 -32.30 -0.04
N ASP A 254 11.61 -32.53 0.68
CA ASP A 254 12.94 -32.65 0.07
C ASP A 254 13.02 -33.83 -0.91
N LEU A 255 12.39 -34.97 -0.56
CA LEU A 255 12.30 -36.12 -1.45
C LEU A 255 11.53 -35.78 -2.74
N GLU A 256 10.43 -35.04 -2.63
CA GLU A 256 9.64 -34.59 -3.78
C GLU A 256 10.41 -33.61 -4.67
N ILE A 257 11.12 -32.65 -4.08
CA ILE A 257 11.97 -31.69 -4.82
C ILE A 257 13.09 -32.45 -5.54
N ALA A 258 13.75 -33.39 -4.86
CA ALA A 258 14.82 -34.19 -5.46
C ALA A 258 14.31 -35.06 -6.61
N VAL A 259 13.09 -35.61 -6.51
CA VAL A 259 12.45 -36.35 -7.63
C VAL A 259 12.07 -35.41 -8.78
N ALA A 260 11.57 -34.21 -8.49
CA ALA A 260 11.20 -33.24 -9.51
C ALA A 260 12.40 -32.72 -10.33
N LEU A 261 13.61 -32.76 -9.74
CA LEU A 261 14.89 -32.42 -10.39
C LEU A 261 15.48 -33.54 -11.27
N LEU A 262 14.85 -34.72 -11.32
CA LEU A 262 15.22 -35.78 -12.26
C LEU A 262 14.62 -35.50 -13.64
N PRO A 263 15.26 -35.97 -14.74
CA PRO A 263 14.77 -35.77 -16.11
C PRO A 263 13.58 -36.70 -16.43
N ILE A 264 12.48 -36.52 -15.71
CA ILE A 264 11.23 -37.29 -15.84
C ILE A 264 10.16 -36.38 -16.43
N SER A 265 9.37 -36.86 -17.39
CA SER A 265 8.24 -36.09 -17.94
C SER A 265 7.15 -35.88 -16.87
N PRO A 266 6.45 -34.73 -16.84
CA PRO A 266 5.47 -34.40 -15.81
C PRO A 266 4.36 -35.45 -15.61
N ASP A 267 4.00 -36.20 -16.66
CA ASP A 267 2.93 -37.20 -16.64
C ASP A 267 3.39 -38.64 -16.35
N ALA A 268 4.69 -38.86 -16.08
CA ALA A 268 5.24 -40.21 -15.90
C ALA A 268 5.15 -40.70 -14.43
N PRO A 269 4.79 -41.97 -14.18
CA PRO A 269 4.70 -42.51 -12.82
C PRO A 269 6.07 -42.59 -12.14
N VAL A 270 6.14 -42.21 -10.87
CA VAL A 270 7.38 -42.26 -10.07
C VAL A 270 7.68 -43.70 -9.65
N LEU A 271 8.73 -44.28 -10.25
CA LEU A 271 9.20 -45.64 -9.99
C LEU A 271 10.14 -45.68 -8.76
N SER A 272 10.29 -46.86 -8.16
CA SER A 272 11.18 -47.07 -7.00
C SER A 272 12.67 -46.79 -7.29
N GLY A 273 13.10 -46.89 -8.55
CA GLY A 273 14.43 -46.45 -8.98
C GLY A 273 14.63 -44.95 -8.82
N ASN A 274 13.62 -44.14 -9.17
CA ASN A 274 13.67 -42.68 -9.11
C ASN A 274 13.76 -42.19 -7.65
N LEU A 275 13.18 -42.93 -6.70
CA LEU A 275 13.29 -42.61 -5.28
C LEU A 275 14.72 -42.84 -4.75
N ARG A 276 15.41 -43.90 -5.21
CA ARG A 276 16.82 -44.13 -4.85
C ARG A 276 17.76 -43.08 -5.44
N ASP A 277 17.48 -42.64 -6.67
CA ASP A 277 18.25 -41.57 -7.30
C ASP A 277 18.02 -40.21 -6.63
N ALA A 278 16.79 -39.93 -6.17
CA ALA A 278 16.46 -38.75 -5.38
C ALA A 278 17.13 -38.77 -3.99
N GLU A 279 17.13 -39.91 -3.29
CA GLU A 279 17.87 -40.08 -2.02
C GLU A 279 19.37 -39.85 -2.22
N LYS A 280 19.92 -40.26 -3.36
CA LYS A 280 21.31 -40.00 -3.72
C LYS A 280 21.58 -38.50 -3.96
N ILE A 281 20.68 -37.77 -4.62
CA ILE A 281 20.80 -36.31 -4.81
C ILE A 281 20.81 -35.56 -3.46
N ILE A 282 19.98 -36.01 -2.51
CA ILE A 282 19.93 -35.44 -1.16
C ILE A 282 21.24 -35.74 -0.41
N ALA A 283 21.72 -37.00 -0.46
CA ALA A 283 22.96 -37.41 0.21
C ALA A 283 24.22 -36.76 -0.40
N ASP A 284 24.24 -36.56 -1.71
CA ASP A 284 25.34 -35.90 -2.44
C ASP A 284 25.28 -34.37 -2.32
N GLU A 285 24.26 -33.82 -1.63
CA GLU A 285 24.17 -32.40 -1.29
C GLU A 285 24.22 -31.46 -2.53
N ARG A 286 23.60 -31.89 -3.63
CA ARG A 286 23.64 -31.21 -4.95
C ARG A 286 23.20 -29.74 -4.83
N GLU A 287 23.93 -28.84 -5.50
CA GLU A 287 23.76 -27.40 -5.32
C GLU A 287 22.37 -26.88 -5.73
N ASP A 288 21.83 -27.38 -6.85
CA ASP A 288 20.49 -27.06 -7.32
C ASP A 288 19.40 -27.55 -6.34
N PHE A 289 19.52 -28.78 -5.84
CA PHE A 289 18.63 -29.33 -4.81
C PHE A 289 18.66 -28.47 -3.53
N LYS A 290 19.84 -28.09 -3.04
CA LYS A 290 19.96 -27.23 -1.83
C LYS A 290 19.24 -25.90 -2.00
N ARG A 291 19.41 -25.27 -3.16
CA ARG A 291 18.83 -23.96 -3.46
C ARG A 291 17.31 -24.05 -3.62
N TRP A 292 16.79 -25.09 -4.26
CA TRP A 292 15.35 -25.36 -4.35
C TRP A 292 14.72 -25.73 -3.01
N SER A 293 15.33 -26.63 -2.24
CA SER A 293 14.87 -27.02 -0.90
C SER A 293 14.83 -25.80 0.03
N MET A 294 15.90 -24.99 0.05
CA MET A 294 15.93 -23.78 0.87
C MET A 294 14.84 -22.78 0.47
N ALA A 295 14.65 -22.53 -0.83
CA ALA A 295 13.65 -21.58 -1.31
C ALA A 295 12.21 -22.04 -1.03
N LEU A 296 11.87 -23.29 -1.33
CA LEU A 296 10.53 -23.82 -1.10
C LEU A 296 10.19 -23.94 0.39
N ARG A 297 11.18 -24.26 1.25
CA ARG A 297 10.97 -24.28 2.71
C ARG A 297 10.67 -22.92 3.31
N THR A 298 11.13 -21.84 2.66
CA THR A 298 10.85 -20.46 3.08
C THR A 298 9.51 -19.93 2.57
N THR A 299 8.85 -20.64 1.65
CA THR A 299 7.54 -20.26 1.14
C THR A 299 6.44 -20.57 2.16
N GLU A 300 5.58 -19.58 2.41
CA GLU A 300 4.48 -19.73 3.37
C GLU A 300 3.52 -20.84 2.94
N HIS A 301 3.07 -21.63 3.91
CA HIS A 301 2.14 -22.75 3.69
C HIS A 301 2.61 -23.82 2.69
N ILE A 302 3.91 -23.91 2.37
CA ILE A 302 4.42 -24.89 1.39
C ILE A 302 3.96 -26.33 1.65
N LEU A 303 3.89 -26.72 2.92
CA LEU A 303 3.47 -28.07 3.34
C LEU A 303 1.97 -28.36 3.13
N LYS A 304 1.17 -27.33 2.85
CA LYS A 304 -0.25 -27.47 2.55
C LYS A 304 -0.50 -27.62 1.05
N TYR A 305 0.48 -27.35 0.18
CA TYR A 305 0.29 -27.49 -1.26
C TYR A 305 0.32 -28.94 -1.72
N ASP A 306 -0.42 -29.25 -2.78
CA ASP A 306 -0.47 -30.58 -3.39
C ASP A 306 0.82 -30.93 -4.16
N ARG A 307 0.97 -32.21 -4.50
CA ARG A 307 2.22 -32.72 -5.07
C ARG A 307 2.53 -32.10 -6.42
N ASP A 308 1.48 -31.90 -7.19
CA ASP A 308 1.58 -31.43 -8.56
C ASP A 308 1.98 -29.96 -8.59
N SER A 309 1.53 -29.15 -7.63
CA SER A 309 2.02 -27.77 -7.46
C SER A 309 3.53 -27.74 -7.20
N ILE A 310 4.02 -28.56 -6.26
CA ILE A 310 5.45 -28.57 -5.89
C ILE A 310 6.33 -29.07 -7.05
N PHE A 311 5.87 -30.12 -7.77
CA PHE A 311 6.56 -30.63 -8.95
C PHE A 311 6.58 -29.59 -10.09
N GLY A 312 5.44 -28.95 -10.33
CA GLY A 312 5.28 -27.95 -11.38
C GLY A 312 6.21 -26.75 -11.18
N VAL A 313 6.37 -26.27 -9.93
CA VAL A 313 7.27 -25.15 -9.61
C VAL A 313 8.71 -25.45 -10.03
N VAL A 314 9.20 -26.65 -9.71
CA VAL A 314 10.60 -27.05 -9.96
C VAL A 314 10.85 -27.34 -11.44
N GLN A 315 9.86 -27.92 -12.15
CA GLN A 315 10.02 -28.34 -13.54
C GLN A 315 9.77 -27.22 -14.56
N ASN A 316 8.93 -26.23 -14.25
CA ASN A 316 8.55 -25.14 -15.17
C ASN A 316 9.37 -23.86 -14.95
N VAL A 317 10.65 -24.01 -14.68
CA VAL A 317 11.54 -22.86 -14.44
C VAL A 317 11.88 -22.15 -15.77
N PRO A 318 11.82 -20.80 -15.85
CA PRO A 318 12.07 -20.05 -17.08
C PRO A 318 13.46 -20.28 -17.68
N ALA A 319 14.46 -20.56 -16.84
CA ALA A 319 15.81 -20.94 -17.24
C ALA A 319 16.33 -22.03 -16.29
N LYS A 320 17.05 -23.03 -16.83
CA LYS A 320 17.58 -24.14 -16.01
C LYS A 320 18.50 -23.67 -14.89
N ASP A 321 19.17 -22.53 -15.07
CA ASP A 321 20.12 -21.95 -14.10
C ASP A 321 19.49 -20.93 -13.15
N THR A 322 18.16 -20.72 -13.19
CA THR A 322 17.47 -19.75 -12.33
C THR A 322 17.70 -20.02 -10.84
N TYR A 323 18.02 -21.25 -10.44
CA TYR A 323 18.34 -21.58 -9.05
C TYR A 323 19.61 -20.86 -8.52
N HIS A 324 20.52 -20.41 -9.40
CA HIS A 324 21.66 -19.58 -9.00
C HIS A 324 21.30 -18.15 -8.61
N PHE A 325 20.09 -17.68 -8.93
CA PHE A 325 19.61 -16.32 -8.69
C PHE A 325 18.44 -16.33 -7.69
N PRO A 326 18.69 -16.11 -6.38
CA PRO A 326 17.69 -16.28 -5.33
C PRO A 326 16.43 -15.42 -5.51
N ASP A 327 16.57 -14.18 -5.96
CA ASP A 327 15.43 -13.26 -6.14
C ASP A 327 14.55 -13.69 -7.33
N SER A 328 15.17 -14.13 -8.43
CA SER A 328 14.44 -14.66 -9.59
C SER A 328 13.77 -15.99 -9.28
N LEU A 329 14.42 -16.85 -8.50
CA LEU A 329 13.87 -18.12 -8.05
C LEU A 329 12.66 -17.91 -7.14
N ARG A 330 12.73 -16.99 -6.17
CA ARG A 330 11.60 -16.67 -5.29
C ARG A 330 10.41 -16.10 -6.06
N ARG A 331 10.65 -15.11 -6.93
CA ARG A 331 9.60 -14.56 -7.80
C ARG A 331 8.93 -15.62 -8.65
N HIS A 332 9.71 -16.58 -9.17
CA HIS A 332 9.16 -17.72 -9.92
C HIS A 332 8.31 -18.63 -9.03
N ILE A 333 8.79 -18.98 -7.84
CA ILE A 333 8.04 -19.82 -6.88
C ILE A 333 6.73 -19.14 -6.50
N ASP A 334 6.77 -17.87 -6.11
CA ASP A 334 5.59 -17.12 -5.66
C ASP A 334 4.58 -16.94 -6.80
N SER A 335 5.04 -16.48 -7.96
CA SER A 335 4.17 -16.33 -9.15
C SER A 335 3.58 -17.65 -9.62
N TRP A 336 4.35 -18.75 -9.57
CA TRP A 336 3.86 -20.06 -10.00
C TRP A 336 2.88 -20.67 -9.00
N LEU A 337 3.12 -20.54 -7.70
CA LEU A 337 2.20 -21.03 -6.65
C LEU A 337 0.95 -20.15 -6.53
N GLU A 338 1.03 -18.87 -6.83
CA GLU A 338 -0.15 -17.99 -6.93
C GLU A 338 -1.01 -18.36 -8.13
N ALA A 339 -0.40 -18.63 -9.28
CA ALA A 339 -1.10 -18.99 -10.50
C ALA A 339 -1.61 -20.44 -10.54
N ASN A 340 -0.86 -21.40 -9.98
CA ASN A 340 -1.10 -22.84 -10.15
C ASN A 340 -1.21 -23.63 -8.84
N GLY A 341 -0.96 -23.00 -7.69
CA GLY A 341 -0.89 -23.68 -6.40
C GLY A 341 -2.26 -24.14 -5.89
N ARG A 342 -2.34 -25.39 -5.43
CA ARG A 342 -3.55 -25.98 -4.84
C ARG A 342 -3.27 -26.49 -3.44
N PHE A 343 -4.12 -26.13 -2.48
CA PHE A 343 -4.01 -26.62 -1.09
C PHE A 343 -4.71 -27.98 -0.92
N GLU A 344 -4.12 -28.84 -0.07
CA GLU A 344 -4.75 -30.04 0.45
C GLU A 344 -5.71 -29.69 1.60
N GLU A 345 -6.85 -30.37 1.66
CA GLU A 345 -7.94 -30.14 2.62
C GLU A 345 -7.46 -30.05 4.09
N THR A 346 -7.84 -28.98 4.81
CA THR A 346 -7.61 -28.82 6.27
C THR A 346 -8.93 -28.48 6.98
N GLU A 347 -9.15 -29.11 8.13
CA GLU A 347 -10.35 -28.96 8.96
C GLU A 347 -10.50 -27.52 9.49
N THR A 348 -11.57 -26.84 9.03
CA THR A 348 -12.34 -25.72 9.64
C THR A 348 -11.63 -24.56 10.35
N GLY A 349 -11.86 -23.33 9.86
CA GLY A 349 -11.75 -22.08 10.62
C GLY A 349 -11.79 -20.80 9.77
N SER A 350 -12.92 -20.10 9.77
CA SER A 350 -13.28 -18.94 8.94
C SER A 350 -12.70 -17.59 9.41
N VAL A 351 -12.21 -16.72 8.51
CA VAL A 351 -12.25 -15.24 8.65
C VAL A 351 -12.33 -14.55 7.27
N LYS A 352 -13.13 -13.48 7.23
CA LYS A 352 -13.47 -12.56 6.14
C LYS A 352 -12.31 -11.67 5.65
N GLN A 353 -12.38 -11.23 4.40
CA GLN A 353 -11.51 -10.22 3.77
C GLN A 353 -12.32 -8.94 3.46
N PRO A 354 -11.81 -7.74 3.78
CA PRO A 354 -12.21 -6.49 3.14
C PRO A 354 -11.19 -6.01 2.09
N GLU A 355 -11.79 -5.48 1.03
CA GLU A 355 -11.43 -4.51 0.00
C GLU A 355 -10.04 -3.84 -0.02
N ALA A 356 -9.50 -3.76 -1.24
CA ALA A 356 -8.28 -3.06 -1.63
C ALA A 356 -8.60 -1.63 -2.12
N THR A 357 -7.81 -0.65 -1.68
CA THR A 357 -7.67 0.65 -2.36
C THR A 357 -6.26 0.74 -2.93
N GLN A 358 -6.19 0.94 -4.23
CA GLN A 358 -4.98 1.18 -5.01
C GLN A 358 -4.45 2.60 -4.72
N ASN A 359 -3.13 2.80 -4.81
CA ASN A 359 -2.55 3.79 -5.72
C ASN A 359 -1.02 3.73 -5.79
N THR A 360 -0.56 3.65 -7.04
CA THR A 360 0.76 3.92 -7.65
C THR A 360 1.20 5.37 -7.38
N THR A 361 2.48 5.80 -7.38
CA THR A 361 3.54 5.68 -8.42
C THR A 361 4.93 6.11 -7.89
N SER A 362 5.97 5.63 -8.58
CA SER A 362 7.39 6.07 -8.59
C SER A 362 7.55 7.55 -9.04
N ASN A 363 8.64 8.32 -8.80
CA ASN A 363 10.06 8.06 -9.04
C ASN A 363 10.96 9.25 -8.58
N VAL A 364 12.22 8.91 -8.23
CA VAL A 364 13.50 9.63 -8.45
C VAL A 364 13.85 10.92 -7.66
N VAL A 365 15.11 10.92 -7.23
CA VAL A 365 15.82 11.80 -6.28
C VAL A 365 16.32 13.08 -6.92
N GLU A 366 16.10 14.22 -6.25
CA GLU A 366 17.12 15.28 -6.17
C GLU A 366 17.09 15.92 -4.77
N LYS A 367 18.28 16.09 -4.20
CA LYS A 367 18.52 16.46 -2.81
C LYS A 367 18.44 17.99 -2.66
N ALA A 368 17.40 18.48 -2.01
CA ALA A 368 17.35 19.82 -1.41
C ALA A 368 16.71 19.72 -0.02
N GLU A 369 17.41 20.25 0.98
CA GLU A 369 16.98 20.33 2.37
C GLU A 369 15.80 21.31 2.48
N ALA A 370 14.60 20.81 2.80
CA ALA A 370 13.37 21.58 2.94
C ALA A 370 12.56 21.09 4.17
N PRO A 371 11.79 21.98 4.83
CA PRO A 371 11.36 21.86 6.22
C PRO A 371 10.24 20.82 6.45
N GLN A 372 10.07 20.41 7.71
CA GLN A 372 9.11 19.40 8.16
C GLN A 372 7.66 19.74 7.75
N PRO A 373 6.83 18.73 7.40
CA PRO A 373 5.45 18.95 6.99
C PRO A 373 4.56 19.34 8.18
N VAL A 374 3.71 20.33 7.94
CA VAL A 374 2.74 20.92 8.88
C VAL A 374 1.51 20.02 8.96
N VAL A 375 1.20 19.48 10.14
CA VAL A 375 -0.04 18.74 10.39
C VAL A 375 -1.09 19.72 10.90
N THR A 376 -2.15 19.91 10.13
CA THR A 376 -3.33 20.71 10.54
C THR A 376 -4.24 19.90 11.47
N ASP A 377 -5.01 20.56 12.35
CA ASP A 377 -5.93 19.88 13.28
C ASP A 377 -6.95 18.98 12.56
N THR A 378 -7.31 19.33 11.31
CA THR A 378 -8.16 18.53 10.43
C THR A 378 -7.48 17.23 9.98
N GLN A 379 -6.19 17.28 9.64
CA GLN A 379 -5.41 16.11 9.25
C GLN A 379 -5.13 15.18 10.44
N ALA A 380 -4.94 15.74 11.65
CA ALA A 380 -4.78 14.95 12.87
C ALA A 380 -6.06 14.18 13.24
N LYS A 381 -7.23 14.77 12.98
CA LYS A 381 -8.53 14.11 13.22
C LYS A 381 -8.81 13.00 12.20
N GLN A 382 -8.53 13.26 10.92
CA GLN A 382 -8.63 12.26 9.84
C GLN A 382 -7.65 11.10 10.03
N ALA A 383 -6.42 11.37 10.50
CA ALA A 383 -5.43 10.36 10.85
C ALA A 383 -5.89 9.49 12.05
N ARG A 384 -6.53 10.10 13.04
CA ARG A 384 -7.12 9.36 14.19
C ARG A 384 -8.29 8.48 13.77
N GLU A 385 -9.19 8.97 12.92
CA GLU A 385 -10.33 8.19 12.41
C GLU A 385 -9.85 7.00 11.58
N THR A 386 -8.87 7.21 10.68
CA THR A 386 -8.24 6.12 9.90
C THR A 386 -7.48 5.11 10.76
N LEU A 387 -6.80 5.53 11.83
CA LEU A 387 -6.13 4.62 12.78
C LEU A 387 -7.14 3.79 13.60
N ASN A 388 -8.29 4.36 13.93
CA ASN A 388 -9.36 3.67 14.66
C ASN A 388 -10.03 2.62 13.76
N ASP A 389 -10.25 2.94 12.47
CA ASP A 389 -10.79 2.01 11.46
C ASP A 389 -9.81 0.86 11.13
N MET A 390 -8.49 1.09 11.29
CA MET A 390 -7.46 0.05 11.13
C MET A 390 -7.26 -0.84 12.38
N GLY A 391 -8.07 -0.68 13.43
CA GLY A 391 -8.04 -1.55 14.62
C GLY A 391 -6.89 -1.28 15.60
N TYR A 392 -6.26 -0.10 15.53
CA TYR A 392 -5.20 0.33 16.45
C TYR A 392 -5.70 1.30 17.55
N GLY A 393 -6.99 1.29 17.84
CA GLY A 393 -7.58 2.07 18.93
C GLY A 393 -7.34 1.45 20.30
N VAL A 394 -6.14 1.66 20.89
CA VAL A 394 -5.86 1.29 22.29
C VAL A 394 -5.49 2.51 23.17
N TYR A 395 -5.64 3.73 22.65
CA TYR A 395 -5.57 4.93 23.50
C TYR A 395 -6.61 5.98 23.07
N ALA A 396 -7.89 5.64 23.25
CA ALA A 396 -8.90 6.64 23.55
C ALA A 396 -9.00 6.71 25.07
N SER A 397 -8.51 7.79 25.65
CA SER A 397 -8.62 8.10 27.07
C SER A 397 -10.09 8.22 27.47
N ASP A 398 -10.57 7.30 28.31
CA ASP A 398 -11.73 7.55 29.16
C ASP A 398 -11.28 8.37 30.39
N ASP A 399 -12.20 9.23 30.82
CA ASP A 399 -12.17 10.20 31.93
C ASP A 399 -11.56 11.58 31.62
N ALA A 400 -12.19 12.73 31.88
CA ALA A 400 -13.57 13.12 32.20
C ALA A 400 -13.57 14.68 32.21
N GLU A 401 -14.70 15.30 31.89
CA GLU A 401 -14.94 16.74 32.05
C GLU A 401 -14.98 17.17 33.55
N GLN A 402 -14.56 18.41 33.85
CA GLN A 402 -14.64 19.10 35.16
C GLN A 402 -16.08 19.62 35.47
N PRO A 403 -16.42 20.34 36.59
CA PRO A 403 -15.65 20.83 37.76
C PRO A 403 -16.37 20.79 39.15
N VAL A 404 -15.76 21.48 40.14
CA VAL A 404 -16.30 22.21 41.33
C VAL A 404 -16.20 21.61 42.77
N GLU A 405 -15.53 22.41 43.64
CA GLU A 405 -15.68 22.68 45.08
C GLU A 405 -15.43 21.65 46.22
N ASN A 406 -14.48 22.07 47.08
CA ASN A 406 -14.31 21.85 48.52
C ASN A 406 -15.48 21.24 49.31
N LEU A 407 -15.21 20.15 50.05
CA LEU A 407 -15.80 19.84 51.36
C LEU A 407 -14.95 18.77 52.11
N SER A 408 -13.79 19.20 52.58
CA SER A 408 -12.96 18.48 53.57
C SER A 408 -13.53 18.67 54.98
N ALA A 409 -13.91 17.57 55.65
CA ALA A 409 -14.05 17.41 57.12
C ALA A 409 -14.83 16.11 57.51
N LYS A 410 -15.42 15.39 56.53
CA LYS A 410 -16.08 14.08 56.78
C LYS A 410 -15.30 12.85 56.28
N ALA A 411 -14.18 13.06 55.58
CA ALA A 411 -13.33 11.98 55.06
C ALA A 411 -12.29 11.49 56.07
N GLU A 412 -11.88 12.31 57.05
CA GLU A 412 -10.91 11.89 58.08
C GLU A 412 -11.50 10.89 59.09
N THR A 413 -12.79 10.99 59.40
CA THR A 413 -13.45 10.09 60.37
C THR A 413 -13.79 8.70 59.83
N ILE A 414 -13.74 8.50 58.50
CA ILE A 414 -13.98 7.20 57.85
C ILE A 414 -12.67 6.44 57.66
N ALA A 415 -11.55 7.15 57.45
CA ALA A 415 -10.22 6.55 57.35
C ALA A 415 -9.73 5.96 58.68
N ASP A 416 -9.97 6.65 59.81
CA ASP A 416 -9.54 6.19 61.14
C ASP A 416 -10.30 4.93 61.62
N ASN A 417 -11.56 4.77 61.18
CA ASN A 417 -12.38 3.60 61.53
C ASN A 417 -12.03 2.35 60.69
N ALA A 418 -11.48 2.53 59.48
CA ALA A 418 -11.03 1.42 58.63
C ALA A 418 -9.70 0.81 59.12
N GLU A 419 -8.83 1.60 59.74
CA GLU A 419 -7.54 1.13 60.26
C GLU A 419 -7.68 0.25 61.53
N VAL A 420 -8.72 0.50 62.33
CA VAL A 420 -9.04 -0.30 63.53
C VAL A 420 -9.65 -1.66 63.16
N LEU A 421 -10.43 -1.72 62.08
CA LEU A 421 -11.04 -2.96 61.57
C LEU A 421 -10.01 -3.87 60.88
N ALA A 422 -9.02 -3.27 60.18
CA ALA A 422 -7.95 -4.00 59.52
C ALA A 422 -6.99 -4.71 60.51
N LYS A 423 -6.85 -4.20 61.74
CA LYS A 423 -6.00 -4.80 62.77
C LYS A 423 -6.66 -5.98 63.50
N GLN A 424 -7.98 -6.13 63.43
CA GLN A 424 -8.72 -7.24 64.07
C GLN A 424 -8.83 -8.51 63.20
N ILE A 425 -8.62 -8.40 61.88
CA ILE A 425 -8.80 -9.52 60.93
C ILE A 425 -7.53 -10.38 60.78
N VAL A 426 -6.37 -9.94 61.28
CA VAL A 426 -5.06 -10.60 61.03
C VAL A 426 -4.68 -11.67 62.09
N HIS A 427 -5.50 -11.95 63.11
CA HIS A 427 -5.06 -12.81 64.23
C HIS A 427 -5.91 -14.05 64.60
N ALA A 428 -6.57 -14.72 63.65
CA ALA A 428 -7.15 -16.04 63.92
C ALA A 428 -7.01 -17.03 62.74
N GLU A 429 -5.92 -17.79 62.79
CA GLU A 429 -5.68 -19.18 62.35
C GLU A 429 -6.58 -19.84 61.28
N ARG A 430 -6.07 -19.84 60.04
CA ARG A 430 -5.62 -21.01 59.22
C ARG A 430 -6.47 -22.32 59.22
N LEU A 431 -7.18 -22.56 58.11
CA LEU A 431 -7.33 -23.83 57.38
C LEU A 431 -7.58 -23.48 55.89
N PRO A 432 -6.98 -24.17 54.89
CA PRO A 432 -7.12 -23.77 53.49
C PRO A 432 -8.52 -24.09 52.95
N ASP A 433 -9.20 -23.07 52.47
CA ASP A 433 -10.50 -23.15 51.82
C ASP A 433 -10.35 -23.79 50.42
N ALA A 434 -11.38 -24.52 49.98
CA ALA A 434 -11.40 -25.28 48.73
C ALA A 434 -11.19 -24.40 47.46
N GLU A 435 -11.21 -23.09 47.62
CA GLU A 435 -10.91 -22.09 46.58
C GLU A 435 -9.42 -21.99 46.19
N GLU A 436 -8.47 -22.30 47.07
CA GLU A 436 -7.04 -22.19 46.74
C GLU A 436 -6.57 -23.39 45.89
N VAL A 437 -7.17 -24.56 46.09
CA VAL A 437 -6.97 -25.73 45.22
C VAL A 437 -7.57 -25.47 43.84
N MET A 438 -8.75 -24.85 43.76
CA MET A 438 -9.38 -24.49 42.48
C MET A 438 -8.63 -23.37 41.73
N ARG A 439 -7.98 -22.43 42.44
CA ARG A 439 -7.11 -21.41 41.81
C ARG A 439 -5.76 -21.96 41.33
N SER A 440 -5.21 -22.97 42.00
CA SER A 440 -3.93 -23.58 41.59
C SER A 440 -4.04 -24.56 40.41
N ALA A 441 -5.25 -25.06 40.11
CA ALA A 441 -5.47 -26.05 39.04
C ALA A 441 -6.33 -25.53 37.87
N GLY A 442 -6.95 -24.34 37.98
CA GLY A 442 -7.87 -23.79 36.97
C GLY A 442 -7.39 -22.55 36.19
N ALA A 443 -6.18 -22.05 36.45
CA ALA A 443 -5.64 -20.83 35.81
C ALA A 443 -4.56 -21.11 34.75
N GLN A 444 -4.59 -22.27 34.11
CA GLN A 444 -3.87 -22.50 32.86
C GLN A 444 -4.85 -22.90 31.76
N SER A 445 -4.76 -22.16 30.65
CA SER A 445 -5.44 -22.32 29.36
C SER A 445 -6.85 -21.74 29.18
N ILE A 446 -6.95 -20.41 29.23
CA ILE A 446 -7.79 -19.66 28.26
C ILE A 446 -6.94 -18.50 27.71
N GLY A 447 -6.34 -18.70 26.52
CA GLY A 447 -6.05 -17.62 25.57
C GLY A 447 -4.90 -16.63 25.82
N GLN A 448 -3.72 -17.05 26.32
CA GLN A 448 -2.53 -16.19 26.19
C GLN A 448 -1.86 -16.43 24.83
N ASP A 449 -1.78 -15.38 24.02
CA ASP A 449 -1.04 -15.39 22.76
C ASP A 449 0.47 -15.36 23.05
N ASN A 450 1.15 -16.50 22.85
CA ASN A 450 2.60 -16.59 23.11
C ASN A 450 3.44 -15.67 22.19
N LEU A 451 2.85 -15.12 21.12
CA LEU A 451 3.49 -14.19 20.21
C LEU A 451 3.18 -12.73 20.52
N GLU A 452 2.50 -12.43 21.62
CA GLU A 452 2.06 -11.06 21.95
C GLU A 452 3.23 -10.08 22.00
N LEU A 453 4.34 -10.46 22.65
CA LEU A 453 5.57 -9.65 22.67
C LEU A 453 6.13 -9.49 21.26
N TRP A 454 6.27 -10.60 20.52
CA TRP A 454 6.77 -10.58 19.14
C TRP A 454 5.97 -9.60 18.28
N LYS A 455 4.64 -9.68 18.28
CA LYS A 455 3.77 -8.79 17.51
C LYS A 455 4.02 -7.30 17.79
N ARG A 456 4.33 -6.93 19.05
CA ARG A 456 4.61 -5.53 19.43
C ARG A 456 5.99 -5.02 19.00
N VAL A 457 6.99 -5.90 18.93
CA VAL A 457 8.39 -5.52 18.63
C VAL A 457 8.86 -5.97 17.25
N PHE A 458 7.99 -6.62 16.48
CA PHE A 458 8.30 -7.22 15.20
C PHE A 458 8.74 -6.20 14.15
N LYS A 459 7.96 -5.11 14.01
CA LYS A 459 8.16 -4.10 12.98
C LYS A 459 9.26 -3.12 13.37
N THR A 460 10.17 -2.85 12.45
CA THR A 460 11.27 -1.90 12.63
C THR A 460 10.95 -0.57 11.95
N ASP A 461 11.34 0.56 12.54
CA ASP A 461 11.24 1.86 11.85
C ASP A 461 12.47 2.07 10.94
N GLU A 462 12.23 2.30 9.65
CA GLU A 462 13.27 2.49 8.62
C GLU A 462 14.28 3.59 8.97
N ARG A 463 13.88 4.64 9.71
CA ARG A 463 14.77 5.75 10.13
C ARG A 463 15.94 5.28 11.00
N PHE A 464 15.79 4.13 11.67
CA PHE A 464 16.82 3.54 12.53
C PHE A 464 17.53 2.37 11.86
N THR A 465 17.37 2.21 10.55
CA THR A 465 18.03 1.19 9.75
C THR A 465 19.05 1.81 8.80
N LYS A 466 20.05 1.02 8.41
CA LYS A 466 21.04 1.40 7.41
C LYS A 466 21.36 0.22 6.51
N ALA A 467 21.14 0.41 5.21
CA ALA A 467 21.53 -0.56 4.19
C ALA A 467 23.06 -0.64 4.06
N PHE A 468 23.58 -1.83 3.87
CA PHE A 468 24.99 -2.06 3.56
C PHE A 468 25.12 -3.09 2.43
N THR A 469 26.23 -3.02 1.70
CA THR A 469 26.51 -3.88 0.53
C THR A 469 27.64 -4.88 0.77
N GLN A 470 28.29 -4.82 1.94
CA GLN A 470 29.39 -5.71 2.30
C GLN A 470 28.88 -7.12 2.62
N ASN A 471 29.63 -8.17 2.22
CA ASN A 471 29.35 -9.58 2.50
C ASN A 471 27.95 -10.08 2.08
N GLY A 472 27.49 -9.76 0.87
CA GLY A 472 26.18 -10.20 0.37
C GLY A 472 25.04 -9.21 0.58
N GLY A 473 25.33 -8.07 1.22
CA GLY A 473 24.36 -7.00 1.45
C GLY A 473 23.38 -7.29 2.60
N GLY A 474 22.67 -6.27 3.06
CA GLY A 474 21.65 -6.40 4.09
C GLY A 474 21.25 -5.09 4.75
N THR A 475 20.39 -5.19 5.77
CA THR A 475 19.90 -4.06 6.56
C THR A 475 20.42 -4.15 7.99
N SER A 476 21.19 -3.15 8.42
CA SER A 476 21.69 -3.04 9.80
C SER A 476 20.75 -2.19 10.65
N ILE A 477 20.53 -2.61 11.89
CA ILE A 477 19.66 -1.91 12.86
C ILE A 477 20.51 -1.14 13.86
N ASN A 478 20.06 0.07 14.22
CA ASN A 478 20.66 0.87 15.28
C ASN A 478 20.48 0.19 16.65
N GLY A 479 21.58 -0.11 17.36
CA GLY A 479 21.53 -0.76 18.67
C GLY A 479 20.85 0.08 19.77
N THR A 480 20.92 1.41 19.67
CA THR A 480 20.24 2.31 20.61
C THR A 480 18.72 2.25 20.42
N TYR A 481 18.26 2.10 19.17
CA TYR A 481 16.83 1.91 18.88
C TYR A 481 16.29 0.63 19.51
N LEU A 482 17.02 -0.48 19.41
CA LEU A 482 16.65 -1.74 20.08
C LEU A 482 16.63 -1.61 21.61
N THR A 483 17.57 -0.84 22.17
CA THR A 483 17.59 -0.53 23.61
C THR A 483 16.37 0.29 24.02
N MET A 484 15.93 1.25 23.18
CA MET A 484 14.72 2.04 23.39
C MET A 484 13.47 1.15 23.35
N LEU A 485 13.35 0.27 22.36
CA LEU A 485 12.24 -0.68 22.27
C LEU A 485 12.20 -1.62 23.50
N ALA A 486 13.33 -2.19 23.89
CA ALA A 486 13.41 -3.06 25.06
C ALA A 486 13.02 -2.30 26.35
N THR A 487 13.39 -1.02 26.42
CA THR A 487 12.99 -0.15 27.53
C THR A 487 11.49 0.17 27.53
N ARG A 488 10.88 0.30 26.35
CA ARG A 488 9.43 0.47 26.21
C ARG A 488 8.66 -0.77 26.69
N GLU A 489 9.12 -1.97 26.31
CA GLU A 489 8.40 -3.21 26.64
C GLU A 489 8.66 -3.69 28.07
N PHE A 490 9.90 -3.60 28.55
CA PHE A 490 10.29 -4.18 29.83
C PHE A 490 10.51 -3.14 30.94
N GLY A 491 10.55 -1.85 30.61
CA GLY A 491 10.90 -0.76 31.55
C GLY A 491 12.39 -0.41 31.55
N PRO A 492 12.86 0.47 32.45
CA PRO A 492 14.23 0.97 32.45
C PRO A 492 15.29 -0.14 32.52
N LYS A 493 16.34 -0.02 31.69
CA LYS A 493 17.51 -0.92 31.74
C LYS A 493 18.17 -0.86 33.12
N GLY A 494 18.44 -2.02 33.71
CA GLY A 494 18.92 -2.20 35.08
C GLY A 494 17.81 -2.44 36.10
N ILE A 495 16.54 -2.24 35.73
CA ILE A 495 15.37 -2.52 36.59
C ILE A 495 14.52 -3.62 35.96
N GLY A 496 13.94 -3.31 34.80
CA GLY A 496 13.00 -4.20 34.11
C GLY A 496 13.67 -5.18 33.16
N TRP A 497 14.86 -4.85 32.67
CA TRP A 497 15.70 -5.74 31.87
C TRP A 497 17.16 -5.30 31.98
N GLY A 498 18.10 -6.16 31.62
CA GLY A 498 19.52 -5.86 31.68
C GLY A 498 20.37 -6.88 30.93
N VAL A 499 21.67 -6.64 30.90
CA VAL A 499 22.64 -7.49 30.23
C VAL A 499 23.81 -7.71 31.17
N ASP A 500 24.02 -8.97 31.55
CA ASP A 500 25.14 -9.40 32.38
C ASP A 500 26.22 -10.03 31.47
N ILE A 501 27.48 -9.62 31.64
CA ILE A 501 28.59 -10.23 30.91
C ILE A 501 28.97 -11.53 31.63
N LEU A 502 28.82 -12.66 30.93
CA LEU A 502 29.18 -13.98 31.45
C LEU A 502 30.64 -14.30 31.19
N GLU A 503 31.15 -13.90 30.02
CA GLU A 503 32.50 -14.18 29.58
C GLU A 503 32.97 -13.11 28.61
N GLU A 504 34.23 -12.70 28.72
CA GLU A 504 34.90 -11.75 27.83
C GLU A 504 36.31 -12.24 27.56
N ARG A 505 36.67 -12.42 26.28
CA ARG A 505 37.97 -12.98 25.88
C ARG A 505 38.41 -12.52 24.49
N PHE A 506 39.66 -12.80 24.15
CA PHE A 506 40.20 -12.65 22.80
C PHE A 506 40.54 -14.02 22.22
N ASP A 507 39.88 -14.37 21.11
CA ASP A 507 40.13 -15.61 20.38
C ASP A 507 41.14 -15.35 19.25
N ILE A 508 42.13 -16.24 19.11
CA ILE A 508 43.16 -16.14 18.07
C ILE A 508 42.60 -16.68 16.75
N GLY A 509 42.62 -15.84 15.73
CA GLY A 509 42.18 -16.16 14.37
C GLY A 509 43.33 -16.57 13.44
N ALA A 510 43.09 -16.42 12.15
CA ALA A 510 44.02 -16.83 11.10
C ALA A 510 45.32 -15.99 11.11
N PRO A 511 46.45 -16.55 10.63
CA PRO A 511 47.65 -15.77 10.35
C PRO A 511 47.39 -14.60 9.38
N ILE A 512 47.94 -13.43 9.69
CA ILE A 512 47.83 -12.26 8.81
C ILE A 512 48.89 -12.34 7.71
N THR A 513 48.45 -12.18 6.47
CA THR A 513 49.31 -12.14 5.27
C THR A 513 49.38 -10.75 4.65
N ARG A 514 50.50 -10.40 4.02
CA ARG A 514 50.63 -9.20 3.17
C ARG A 514 51.10 -9.56 1.77
N GLN A 515 50.69 -8.76 0.79
CA GLN A 515 51.22 -8.88 -0.58
C GLN A 515 52.59 -8.20 -0.69
N VAL A 516 53.53 -8.90 -1.28
CA VAL A 516 54.85 -8.37 -1.65
C VAL A 516 55.12 -8.65 -3.11
N LYS A 517 55.67 -7.65 -3.81
CA LYS A 517 56.14 -7.82 -5.18
C LYS A 517 57.42 -8.65 -5.16
N GLY A 518 57.37 -9.84 -5.75
CA GLY A 518 58.55 -10.66 -5.96
C GLY A 518 59.51 -10.02 -6.98
N LYS A 519 60.71 -10.59 -7.10
CA LYS A 519 61.74 -10.15 -8.06
C LYS A 519 61.25 -10.16 -9.51
N ASP A 520 60.25 -10.98 -9.81
CA ASP A 520 59.66 -11.16 -11.14
C ASP A 520 58.44 -10.24 -11.39
N ASN A 521 58.22 -9.22 -10.55
CA ASN A 521 57.06 -8.32 -10.55
C ASN A 521 55.70 -8.97 -10.28
N ASN A 522 55.64 -10.28 -10.03
CA ASN A 522 54.43 -10.98 -9.59
C ASN A 522 54.13 -10.72 -8.10
N ALA A 523 52.85 -10.61 -7.77
CA ALA A 523 52.39 -10.52 -6.38
C ALA A 523 52.51 -11.89 -5.71
N SER A 524 53.26 -11.93 -4.60
CA SER A 524 53.37 -13.09 -3.71
C SER A 524 52.82 -12.73 -2.34
N TRP A 525 52.27 -13.71 -1.62
CA TRP A 525 51.77 -13.51 -0.26
C TRP A 525 52.81 -13.99 0.73
N GLU A 526 53.08 -13.18 1.75
CA GLU A 526 53.95 -13.57 2.86
C GLU A 526 53.26 -13.37 4.20
N LEU A 527 53.62 -14.21 5.18
CA LEU A 527 53.16 -14.08 6.55
C LEU A 527 53.77 -12.84 7.20
N VAL A 528 52.97 -12.10 7.94
CA VAL A 528 53.48 -10.99 8.75
C VAL A 528 54.01 -11.55 10.06
N LEU A 529 55.26 -11.20 10.40
CA LEU A 529 55.93 -11.63 11.62
C LEU A 529 56.06 -10.46 12.61
N ASP A 530 56.04 -10.78 13.91
CA ASP A 530 56.31 -9.84 14.99
C ASP A 530 57.83 -9.57 15.16
N GLY A 531 58.20 -8.70 16.09
CA GLY A 531 59.61 -8.38 16.39
C GLY A 531 60.44 -9.56 16.91
N ASN A 532 59.80 -10.66 17.29
CA ASN A 532 60.42 -11.89 17.78
C ASN A 532 60.44 -13.00 16.71
N GLY A 533 59.91 -12.73 15.51
CA GLY A 533 59.82 -13.71 14.41
C GLY A 533 58.61 -14.65 14.49
N ASN A 534 57.68 -14.45 15.42
CA ASN A 534 56.42 -15.22 15.47
C ASN A 534 55.41 -14.67 14.47
N THR A 535 54.52 -15.52 13.99
CA THR A 535 53.43 -15.08 13.11
C THR A 535 52.43 -14.19 13.85
N VAL A 536 52.06 -13.08 13.24
CA VAL A 536 50.98 -12.23 13.72
C VAL A 536 49.66 -12.82 13.25
N ASN A 537 48.78 -13.13 14.19
CA ASN A 537 47.45 -13.67 13.92
C ASN A 537 46.39 -12.60 14.12
N GLU A 538 45.26 -12.77 13.45
CA GLU A 538 44.04 -12.05 13.79
C GLU A 538 43.67 -12.31 15.25
N GLN A 539 43.06 -11.33 15.88
CA GLN A 539 42.48 -11.47 17.21
C GLN A 539 41.05 -10.97 17.16
N HIS A 540 40.13 -11.76 17.69
CA HIS A 540 38.72 -11.45 17.72
C HIS A 540 38.30 -11.27 19.17
N HIS A 541 37.72 -10.11 19.50
CA HIS A 541 37.11 -9.91 20.80
C HIS A 541 35.77 -10.65 20.82
N VAL A 542 35.61 -11.57 21.77
CA VAL A 542 34.41 -12.38 21.95
C VAL A 542 33.82 -12.13 23.32
N VAL A 543 32.52 -11.83 23.35
CA VAL A 543 31.77 -11.63 24.59
C VAL A 543 30.53 -12.52 24.60
N THR A 544 30.32 -13.23 25.70
CA THR A 544 29.10 -13.97 26.00
C THR A 544 28.31 -13.16 27.00
N VAL A 545 27.05 -12.86 26.67
CA VAL A 545 26.17 -12.09 27.55
C VAL A 545 24.91 -12.85 27.88
N ARG A 546 24.35 -12.57 29.06
CA ARG A 546 23.00 -12.96 29.43
C ARG A 546 22.13 -11.73 29.47
N LEU A 547 21.15 -11.68 28.58
CA LEU A 547 20.09 -10.71 28.67
C LEU A 547 19.02 -11.26 29.62
N TRP A 548 18.66 -10.49 30.64
CA TRP A 548 17.55 -10.82 31.52
C TRP A 548 16.46 -9.75 31.38
N TYR A 549 15.20 -10.13 31.57
CA TYR A 549 14.05 -9.25 31.42
C TYR A 549 12.91 -9.71 32.32
N ILE A 550 12.01 -8.79 32.68
CA ILE A 550 10.80 -9.08 33.45
C ILE A 550 9.62 -8.92 32.50
N LEU A 551 8.88 -10.02 32.31
CA LEU A 551 7.66 -10.05 31.51
C LEU A 551 6.53 -10.59 32.39
N ASN A 552 5.44 -9.82 32.52
CA ASN A 552 4.29 -10.18 33.36
C ASN A 552 4.68 -10.56 34.81
N GLY A 553 5.67 -9.85 35.37
CA GLY A 553 6.18 -10.11 36.73
C GLY A 553 7.14 -11.31 36.85
N VAL A 554 7.41 -12.02 35.76
CA VAL A 554 8.31 -13.18 35.73
C VAL A 554 9.63 -12.82 35.04
N ARG A 555 10.75 -13.25 35.63
CA ARG A 555 12.09 -13.03 35.05
C ARG A 555 12.39 -14.09 33.99
N GLY A 556 12.65 -13.65 32.76
CA GLY A 556 13.20 -14.44 31.67
C GLY A 556 14.67 -14.12 31.42
N GLU A 557 15.41 -15.06 30.84
CA GLU A 557 16.83 -14.92 30.52
C GLU A 557 17.15 -15.56 29.15
N GLU A 558 18.03 -14.93 28.39
CA GLU A 558 18.51 -15.40 27.07
C GLU A 558 20.02 -15.17 26.95
N THR A 559 20.74 -16.12 26.36
CA THR A 559 22.20 -16.03 26.20
C THR A 559 22.59 -15.76 24.75
N ALA A 560 23.46 -14.77 24.52
CA ALA A 560 23.92 -14.42 23.19
C ALA A 560 25.42 -14.09 23.15
N TYR A 561 25.96 -14.07 21.94
CA TYR A 561 27.40 -13.95 21.69
C TYR A 561 27.68 -12.82 20.70
N GLY A 562 28.66 -11.99 21.03
CA GLY A 562 29.20 -10.96 20.17
C GLY A 562 30.64 -11.27 19.81
N CYS A 563 31.00 -11.07 18.55
CA CYS A 563 32.36 -11.27 18.06
C CYS A 563 32.73 -10.12 17.14
N THR A 564 33.83 -9.41 17.45
CA THR A 564 34.34 -8.32 16.61
C THR A 564 35.84 -8.46 16.42
N PRO A 565 36.37 -8.39 15.18
CA PRO A 565 37.81 -8.35 14.95
C PRO A 565 38.46 -7.19 15.70
N TYR A 566 39.40 -7.50 16.59
CA TYR A 566 40.22 -6.54 17.31
C TYR A 566 41.51 -6.25 16.55
N ILE A 567 42.25 -7.29 16.16
CA ILE A 567 43.43 -7.18 15.28
C ILE A 567 43.13 -7.95 14.01
N TYR A 568 43.28 -7.32 12.84
CA TYR A 568 43.02 -7.97 11.57
C TYR A 568 43.83 -7.36 10.41
N GLY A 569 43.97 -8.12 9.33
CA GLY A 569 44.62 -7.65 8.10
C GLY A 569 43.71 -6.72 7.29
N SER A 570 44.23 -5.58 6.85
CA SER A 570 43.55 -4.68 5.92
C SER A 570 44.43 -4.33 4.72
N LYS A 571 43.85 -3.64 3.72
CA LYS A 571 44.62 -3.08 2.59
C LYS A 571 45.69 -2.06 3.00
N TYR A 572 45.59 -1.50 4.20
CA TYR A 572 46.57 -0.55 4.78
C TYR A 572 47.56 -1.25 5.73
N GLY A 573 47.53 -2.57 5.81
CA GLY A 573 48.30 -3.37 6.76
C GLY A 573 47.48 -3.78 7.99
N ILE A 574 48.17 -4.22 9.03
CA ILE A 574 47.54 -4.66 10.28
C ILE A 574 46.78 -3.49 10.89
N THR A 575 45.51 -3.72 11.20
CA THR A 575 44.62 -2.75 11.82
C THR A 575 44.21 -3.23 13.19
N CYS A 576 44.10 -2.30 14.15
CA CYS A 576 43.61 -2.54 15.49
C CYS A 576 42.33 -1.71 15.71
N ASP A 577 41.23 -2.35 16.08
CA ASP A 577 39.95 -1.69 16.35
C ASP A 577 39.74 -1.49 17.86
N GLY A 578 40.07 -0.30 18.35
CA GLY A 578 39.92 0.05 19.78
C GLY A 578 38.47 0.03 20.29
N GLU A 579 37.48 -0.08 19.41
CA GLU A 579 36.05 -0.13 19.76
C GLU A 579 35.48 -1.56 19.72
N ALA A 580 36.32 -2.59 19.50
CA ALA A 580 35.88 -3.98 19.36
C ALA A 580 35.09 -4.49 20.57
N THR A 581 35.45 -4.10 21.79
CA THR A 581 34.75 -4.48 23.03
C THR A 581 33.32 -3.95 23.04
N LYS A 582 33.14 -2.65 22.78
CA LYS A 582 31.81 -2.01 22.71
C LYS A 582 30.96 -2.57 21.58
N LYS A 583 31.57 -2.80 20.41
CA LYS A 583 30.90 -3.40 19.23
C LYS A 583 30.42 -4.82 19.53
N SER A 584 31.26 -5.65 20.16
CA SER A 584 30.89 -7.01 20.53
C SER A 584 29.75 -7.03 21.56
N LEU A 585 29.82 -6.18 22.59
CA LEU A 585 28.75 -6.08 23.59
C LEU A 585 27.43 -5.65 22.96
N THR A 586 27.47 -4.67 22.06
CA THR A 586 26.30 -4.20 21.32
C THR A 586 25.75 -5.30 20.42
N ASP A 587 26.61 -6.00 19.70
CA ASP A 587 26.23 -7.11 18.82
C ASP A 587 25.56 -8.27 19.58
N ALA A 588 26.17 -8.69 20.70
CA ALA A 588 25.61 -9.71 21.58
C ALA A 588 24.23 -9.30 22.12
N THR A 589 24.09 -8.05 22.56
CA THR A 589 22.82 -7.51 23.07
C THR A 589 21.75 -7.50 21.98
N LYS A 590 22.08 -7.06 20.76
CA LYS A 590 21.15 -7.07 19.62
C LYS A 590 20.67 -8.49 19.30
N LYS A 591 21.58 -9.47 19.31
CA LYS A 591 21.27 -10.89 19.07
C LYS A 591 20.36 -11.48 20.15
N ALA A 592 20.61 -11.15 21.42
CA ALA A 592 19.73 -11.57 22.50
C ALA A 592 18.31 -11.00 22.33
N LEU A 593 18.20 -9.70 22.01
CA LEU A 593 16.90 -9.06 21.76
C LEU A 593 16.20 -9.63 20.52
N SER A 594 16.92 -9.96 19.45
CA SER A 594 16.30 -10.57 18.27
C SER A 594 15.68 -11.93 18.56
N GLY A 595 16.24 -12.71 19.50
CA GLY A 595 15.63 -13.96 19.97
C GLY A 595 14.28 -13.77 20.65
N LEU A 596 14.04 -12.59 21.22
CA LEU A 596 12.76 -12.18 21.81
C LEU A 596 11.78 -11.55 20.79
N GLY A 597 12.16 -11.49 19.51
CA GLY A 597 11.32 -10.98 18.42
C GLY A 597 11.55 -9.52 18.03
N PHE A 598 12.49 -8.83 18.70
CA PHE A 598 12.78 -7.43 18.38
C PHE A 598 13.36 -7.30 16.98
N SER A 599 12.73 -6.46 16.15
CA SER A 599 13.08 -6.28 14.74
C SER A 599 13.07 -7.59 13.94
N GLY A 600 12.15 -8.50 14.30
CA GLY A 600 12.00 -9.79 13.63
C GLY A 600 11.80 -9.68 12.13
N ASP A 601 11.18 -8.60 11.65
CA ASP A 601 10.98 -8.35 10.22
C ASP A 601 12.28 -8.22 9.40
N ILE A 602 13.34 -7.69 9.99
CA ILE A 602 14.66 -7.61 9.35
C ILE A 602 15.33 -8.97 9.34
N PHE A 603 15.31 -9.68 10.47
CA PHE A 603 15.96 -10.99 10.59
C PHE A 603 15.24 -12.09 9.80
N MET A 604 13.95 -11.91 9.52
CA MET A 604 13.15 -12.78 8.64
C MET A 604 13.26 -12.40 7.16
N GLY A 605 14.00 -11.34 6.81
CA GLY A 605 14.20 -10.92 5.41
C GLY A 605 13.01 -10.19 4.78
N LEU A 606 11.99 -9.79 5.56
CA LEU A 606 10.87 -9.00 5.04
C LEU A 606 11.33 -7.61 4.56
N TYR A 607 12.40 -7.09 5.18
CA TYR A 607 13.06 -5.86 4.74
C TYR A 607 13.79 -5.98 3.40
N ASP A 608 13.95 -7.17 2.83
CA ASP A 608 14.47 -7.30 1.47
C ASP A 608 13.35 -7.10 0.43
N ASN A 609 12.07 -7.16 0.85
CA ASN A 609 10.92 -6.82 0.03
C ASN A 609 10.67 -5.30 0.02
N LEU A 610 10.71 -4.71 -1.18
CA LEU A 610 10.51 -3.27 -1.40
C LEU A 610 9.10 -2.81 -1.01
N GLU A 611 8.06 -3.60 -1.31
CA GLU A 611 6.66 -3.27 -0.99
C GLU A 611 6.45 -3.28 0.52
N TYR A 612 6.98 -4.29 1.22
CA TYR A 612 6.96 -4.34 2.67
C TYR A 612 7.61 -3.10 3.28
N ARG A 613 8.80 -2.72 2.79
CA ARG A 613 9.50 -1.52 3.26
C ARG A 613 8.70 -0.25 3.04
N GLN A 614 8.09 -0.08 1.87
CA GLN A 614 7.27 1.10 1.56
C GLN A 614 6.04 1.17 2.46
N LYS A 615 5.33 0.06 2.64
CA LYS A 615 4.15 -0.03 3.52
C LYS A 615 4.53 0.26 4.98
N ASN A 616 5.60 -0.39 5.44
CA ASN A 616 6.09 -0.21 6.81
C ASN A 616 6.54 1.24 7.05
N LYS A 617 7.23 1.85 6.08
CA LYS A 617 7.58 3.27 6.12
C LYS A 617 6.36 4.16 6.23
N ALA A 618 5.34 3.95 5.40
CA ALA A 618 4.11 4.75 5.43
C ALA A 618 3.39 4.64 6.79
N GLU A 619 3.34 3.43 7.37
CA GLU A 619 2.77 3.18 8.69
C GLU A 619 3.52 3.93 9.80
N PHE A 620 4.86 3.86 9.80
CA PHE A 620 5.67 4.61 10.75
C PHE A 620 5.59 6.11 10.54
N ASP A 621 5.56 6.61 9.30
CA ASP A 621 5.40 8.03 8.98
C ASP A 621 4.06 8.56 9.53
N LEU A 622 2.97 7.80 9.38
CA LEU A 622 1.67 8.14 9.97
C LEU A 622 1.73 8.16 11.50
N LYS A 623 2.33 7.14 12.11
CA LYS A 623 2.50 7.06 13.57
C LYS A 623 3.30 8.24 14.10
N ASN A 624 4.43 8.55 13.47
CA ASN A 624 5.29 9.68 13.83
C ASN A 624 4.57 11.01 13.68
N ALA A 625 3.78 11.19 12.61
CA ALA A 625 2.98 12.38 12.41
C ALA A 625 1.91 12.52 13.50
N SER A 626 1.28 11.41 13.91
CA SER A 626 0.30 11.40 15.00
C SER A 626 0.94 11.73 16.36
N GLU A 627 2.06 11.11 16.71
CA GLU A 627 2.80 11.39 17.95
C GLU A 627 3.25 12.86 17.98
N THR A 628 3.76 13.37 16.85
CA THR A 628 4.17 14.78 16.74
C THR A 628 2.98 15.73 16.88
N ALA A 629 1.82 15.39 16.33
CA ALA A 629 0.60 16.19 16.46
C ALA A 629 0.07 16.17 17.90
N GLU A 630 0.12 15.03 18.58
CA GLU A 630 -0.27 14.90 19.99
C GLU A 630 0.68 15.66 20.92
N ASP A 631 1.99 15.55 20.70
CA ASP A 631 2.98 16.32 21.45
C ASP A 631 2.81 17.83 21.21
N ALA A 632 2.54 18.24 19.96
CA ALA A 632 2.24 19.63 19.64
C ALA A 632 0.95 20.10 20.31
N ALA A 633 -0.10 19.27 20.36
CA ALA A 633 -1.35 19.59 21.05
C ALA A 633 -1.13 19.71 22.58
N ARG A 634 -0.34 18.81 23.17
CA ARG A 634 0.02 18.87 24.60
C ARG A 634 0.81 20.15 24.90
N LEU A 635 1.82 20.49 24.10
CA LEU A 635 2.59 21.73 24.26
C LEU A 635 1.72 22.97 24.12
N ARG A 636 0.76 22.97 23.18
CA ARG A 636 -0.23 24.05 23.03
C ARG A 636 -1.11 24.18 24.28
N GLN A 637 -1.57 23.07 24.84
CA GLN A 637 -2.37 23.05 26.07
C GLN A 637 -1.57 23.56 27.29
N GLU A 638 -0.35 23.07 27.49
CA GLU A 638 0.53 23.53 28.56
C GLU A 638 0.82 25.04 28.46
N PHE A 639 0.99 25.53 27.22
CA PHE A 639 1.17 26.95 26.97
C PHE A 639 -0.10 27.74 27.29
N ASP A 640 -1.28 27.25 26.90
CA ASP A 640 -2.56 27.89 27.23
C ASP A 640 -2.85 27.93 28.73
N ASP A 641 -2.47 26.89 29.47
CA ASP A 641 -2.56 26.86 30.93
C ASP A 641 -1.61 27.89 31.56
N LYS A 642 -0.40 28.05 31.00
CA LYS A 642 0.53 29.12 31.38
C LYS A 642 -0.05 30.50 31.09
N LEU A 643 -0.63 30.73 29.91
CA LEU A 643 -1.27 32.01 29.56
C LEU A 643 -2.45 32.34 30.47
N SER A 644 -3.23 31.33 30.85
CA SER A 644 -4.38 31.50 31.75
C SER A 644 -3.94 31.83 33.18
N ARG A 645 -2.87 31.20 33.68
CA ARG A 645 -2.23 31.58 34.95
C ARG A 645 -1.72 33.02 34.93
N VAL A 646 -1.04 33.42 33.85
CA VAL A 646 -0.53 34.79 33.71
C VAL A 646 -1.66 35.81 33.63
N ALA A 647 -2.74 35.52 32.90
CA ALA A 647 -3.92 36.38 32.85
C ALA A 647 -4.51 36.63 34.25
N ASN A 648 -4.61 35.57 35.07
CA ASN A 648 -5.05 35.68 36.46
C ASN A 648 -4.10 36.54 37.30
N THR A 649 -2.78 36.36 37.18
CA THR A 649 -1.79 37.18 37.89
C THR A 649 -1.87 38.65 37.47
N LEU A 650 -2.04 38.94 36.18
CA LEU A 650 -2.19 40.32 35.68
C LEU A 650 -3.47 40.98 36.18
N ALA A 651 -4.57 40.22 36.29
CA ALA A 651 -5.84 40.73 36.81
C ALA A 651 -5.77 41.10 38.31
N HIS A 652 -4.92 40.40 39.08
CA HIS A 652 -4.79 40.61 40.53
C HIS A 652 -3.53 41.39 40.94
N GLY A 653 -2.71 41.83 39.98
CA GLY A 653 -1.50 42.58 40.25
C GLY A 653 -1.76 43.81 41.11
N VAL A 654 -0.87 44.06 42.07
CA VAL A 654 -1.03 45.10 43.10
C VAL A 654 -0.28 46.38 42.73
N THR A 655 0.79 46.26 41.92
CA THR A 655 1.57 47.42 41.44
C THR A 655 1.77 47.40 39.94
N VAL A 656 1.95 48.58 39.34
CA VAL A 656 2.22 48.73 37.90
C VAL A 656 3.53 48.03 37.49
N ASN A 657 4.55 48.05 38.35
CA ASN A 657 5.83 47.38 38.10
C ASN A 657 5.70 45.86 38.08
N GLU A 658 4.92 45.28 39.00
CA GLU A 658 4.64 43.84 39.03
C GLU A 658 3.90 43.40 37.75
N ILE A 659 2.87 44.15 37.35
CA ILE A 659 2.09 43.87 36.13
C ILE A 659 2.98 43.90 34.88
N ASN A 660 3.80 44.95 34.73
CA ASN A 660 4.72 45.06 33.59
C ASN A 660 5.83 44.00 33.63
N GLY A 661 6.30 43.62 34.82
CA GLY A 661 7.30 42.58 35.04
C GLY A 661 6.81 41.18 34.64
N VAL A 662 5.53 40.88 34.88
CA VAL A 662 4.90 39.61 34.48
C VAL A 662 4.49 39.61 33.00
N PHE A 663 4.00 40.74 32.48
CA PHE A 663 3.53 40.85 31.10
C PHE A 663 4.67 40.82 30.06
N SER A 664 5.77 41.53 30.31
CA SER A 664 6.82 41.71 29.29
C SER A 664 7.49 40.40 28.84
N PRO A 665 7.83 39.46 29.74
CA PRO A 665 8.40 38.17 29.34
C PRO A 665 7.42 37.32 28.53
N ILE A 666 6.16 37.22 28.97
CA ILE A 666 5.17 36.39 28.27
C ILE A 666 4.80 36.96 26.90
N ALA A 667 4.77 38.29 26.76
CA ALA A 667 4.48 38.94 25.48
C ALA A 667 5.57 38.64 24.44
N ARG A 668 6.85 38.59 24.86
CA ARG A 668 7.97 38.19 24.00
C ARG A 668 7.89 36.72 23.61
N GLU A 669 7.55 35.86 24.55
CA GLU A 669 7.39 34.42 24.31
C GLU A 669 6.26 34.16 23.30
N ILE A 670 5.08 34.80 23.47
CA ILE A 670 3.97 34.70 22.51
C ILE A 670 4.38 35.24 21.13
N ASP A 671 5.11 36.35 21.06
CA ASP A 671 5.59 36.91 19.79
C ASP A 671 6.53 35.95 19.03
N VAL A 672 7.39 35.22 19.76
CA VAL A 672 8.22 34.15 19.19
C VAL A 672 7.34 33.03 18.62
N HIS A 673 6.32 32.57 19.35
CA HIS A 673 5.40 31.54 18.85
C HIS A 673 4.55 32.01 17.67
N ILE A 674 4.14 33.27 17.61
CA ILE A 674 3.43 33.86 16.46
C ILE A 674 4.34 33.85 15.23
N LYS A 675 5.59 34.29 15.36
CA LYS A 675 6.58 34.26 14.26
C LYS A 675 6.88 32.85 13.79
N ALA A 676 6.96 31.89 14.71
CA ALA A 676 7.11 30.48 14.38
C ALA A 676 5.89 29.94 13.61
N ALA A 677 4.67 30.26 14.04
CA ALA A 677 3.45 29.88 13.33
C ALA A 677 3.38 30.49 11.92
N GLN A 678 3.80 31.76 11.76
CA GLN A 678 3.91 32.42 10.46
C GLN A 678 4.92 31.74 9.54
N ALA A 679 6.12 31.44 10.06
CA ALA A 679 7.17 30.74 9.31
C ALA A 679 6.72 29.34 8.87
N ASN A 680 5.92 28.67 9.70
CA ASN A 680 5.38 27.35 9.43
C ASN A 680 4.05 27.39 8.62
N GLY A 681 3.52 28.55 8.24
CA GLY A 681 2.28 28.66 7.47
C GLY A 681 1.00 28.28 8.23
N ASP A 682 1.04 28.16 9.56
CA ASP A 682 -0.11 27.84 10.41
C ASP A 682 -0.92 29.11 10.74
N ALA A 683 -1.72 29.55 9.76
CA ALA A 683 -2.54 30.76 9.85
C ALA A 683 -3.61 30.68 10.95
N GLN A 684 -4.05 29.49 11.34
CA GLN A 684 -5.03 29.33 12.42
C GLN A 684 -4.39 29.58 13.77
N HIS A 685 -3.24 28.95 14.04
CA HIS A 685 -2.53 29.11 15.30
C HIS A 685 -1.97 30.53 15.48
N GLU A 686 -1.48 31.16 14.40
CA GLU A 686 -1.07 32.56 14.40
C GLU A 686 -2.21 33.50 14.87
N ARG A 687 -3.41 33.35 14.26
CA ARG A 687 -4.59 34.14 14.61
C ARG A 687 -5.02 33.91 16.06
N TYR A 688 -4.96 32.66 16.52
CA TYR A 688 -5.27 32.28 17.89
C TYR A 688 -4.33 32.97 18.91
N LEU A 689 -3.02 32.82 18.74
CA LEU A 689 -2.01 33.41 19.62
C LEU A 689 -2.06 34.94 19.62
N SER A 690 -2.26 35.54 18.43
CA SER A 690 -2.47 36.99 18.29
C SER A 690 -3.69 37.47 19.07
N GLY A 691 -4.78 36.70 19.06
CA GLY A 691 -5.97 36.98 19.85
C GLY A 691 -5.72 36.91 21.35
N ARG A 692 -5.02 35.87 21.82
CA ARG A 692 -4.61 35.72 23.23
C ARG A 692 -3.73 36.86 23.71
N LEU A 693 -2.76 37.29 22.90
CA LEU A 693 -1.89 38.44 23.23
C LEU A 693 -2.70 39.73 23.42
N ARG A 694 -3.66 40.01 22.53
CA ARG A 694 -4.55 41.18 22.66
C ARG A 694 -5.41 41.12 23.93
N ARG A 695 -5.90 39.94 24.31
CA ARG A 695 -6.64 39.75 25.57
C ARG A 695 -5.76 40.07 26.78
N LEU A 696 -4.52 39.58 26.81
CA LEU A 696 -3.56 39.90 27.88
C LEU A 696 -3.24 41.39 27.96
N ILE A 697 -3.05 42.07 26.82
CA ILE A 697 -2.86 43.53 26.76
C ILE A 697 -4.07 44.25 27.38
N THR A 698 -5.28 43.80 27.04
CA THR A 698 -6.53 44.38 27.55
C THR A 698 -6.64 44.22 29.07
N ILE A 699 -6.32 43.04 29.60
CA ILE A 699 -6.30 42.77 31.06
C ILE A 699 -5.25 43.68 31.73
N LYS A 700 -4.04 43.75 31.17
CA LYS A 700 -2.95 44.58 31.67
C LYS A 700 -3.34 46.06 31.75
N ASP A 701 -3.82 46.62 30.64
CA ASP A 701 -4.18 48.04 30.53
C ASP A 701 -5.42 48.36 31.38
N GLY A 702 -6.37 47.43 31.50
CA GLY A 702 -7.52 47.54 32.38
C GLY A 702 -7.09 47.65 33.85
N ARG A 703 -6.22 46.75 34.30
CA ARG A 703 -5.75 46.74 35.69
C ARG A 703 -4.88 47.95 36.03
N ILE A 704 -4.01 48.39 35.13
CA ILE A 704 -3.20 49.61 35.34
C ILE A 704 -4.11 50.84 35.50
N LYS A 705 -5.19 50.95 34.71
CA LYS A 705 -6.17 52.05 34.87
C LYS A 705 -6.88 52.02 36.23
N GLU A 706 -7.16 50.84 36.77
CA GLU A 706 -7.76 50.70 38.10
C GLU A 706 -6.79 51.13 39.21
N LEU A 707 -5.52 50.69 39.12
CA LEU A 707 -4.49 51.06 40.09
C LEU A 707 -4.21 52.57 40.09
N ASN A 708 -4.10 53.19 38.92
CA ASN A 708 -3.89 54.64 38.82
C ASN A 708 -5.09 55.43 39.37
N LYS A 709 -6.33 54.95 39.16
CA LYS A 709 -7.54 55.56 39.77
C LYS A 709 -7.60 55.40 41.29
N ALA A 710 -7.03 54.32 41.83
CA ALA A 710 -6.94 54.10 43.27
C ALA A 710 -5.89 55.02 43.90
N GLU A 711 -4.77 55.26 43.22
CA GLU A 711 -3.74 56.23 43.64
C GLU A 711 -4.21 57.68 43.55
N GLU A 712 -5.05 58.05 42.58
CA GLU A 712 -5.64 59.41 42.49
C GLU A 712 -6.75 59.67 43.54
N LYS A 713 -7.29 58.61 44.16
CA LYS A 713 -8.35 58.70 45.20
C LYS A 713 -7.82 58.55 46.63
N ALA A 714 -6.59 58.06 46.81
CA ALA A 714 -5.88 57.97 48.07
C ALA A 714 -5.10 59.26 48.34
#